data_AF-A0A351SXC0-F1
#
_entry.id   AF-A0A351SXC0-F1
#
_cell.length_a   1.000
_cell.length_b   1.000
_cell.length_c   1.000
_cell.angle_alpha   90.00
_cell.angle_beta   90.00
_cell.angle_gamma   90.00
#
_symmetry.space_group_name_H-M   'P 1'
#
loop_
_entity.id
_entity.type
_entity.pdbx_description
1 polymer ?
#
loop_
_entity_poly.entity_id
_entity_poly.type
_entity_poly.pdbx_seq_one_letter_code
_entity_poly.pdbx_strand_id
1 'polypeptide(L)'
;RMQFSRRRFFQLLGGTVGAAALVRGQLSKIGQAAESVERWATPEEVLLPSICQQCPGGCGLMVRTLDGEVAGISGNPLHPINRGTLCPKAFGALQLLYDSNRIKGPMARSGERGKFRPIGWDEALTMITARLSDLRAKDLAHTVAILGGQYRGYRDTVWRRFAEAYGTPNYIRVRCFSPDKPALTHQLMQGVTTPLSYDLAEARFILSFGAGLLEAWLGPVHTSRAFARLRRSGDRPRGMLVQVDPRRSVTAIKADRWIPIAPGTDGLLALGIANAMIREGLYDEEFVEGYAFGFEDWVDGSGQRHIGFKNLVLKDYGLLTVSAATGVPVRSILEIARNLSTLKPAVVIGERGPAYGPDDLHTRMAIHSLNALVGNIGVTGGLLIQGELPLAPLPAVKQDGVARRGLDHPRIDGAGEKQYLMVSDTPQLLPERIMSGTPYPVNALFLFATNPLANHPAKESLAEAMKKIPFIVSFSPFLDESSRMADLVLPDQTYLERWQDDQVTHLAGFTCFSVAQPVSRSLHDTRNTADAVLQISRSLGGSVAQNFPWEKFEDLLRAGAQGLYKSGRGYVVSVHAEEALRKVLERQGYWLPEFKDYDAFWNALLQRGAWWDPTGLPVSRKALLRTPSGKFEFYSTALRQFVDKATKQEGKKSSFVSTLAAGKSEDLLFLPAVAIRSPEKAESFPLRLNTYRLMSRPMGGGRNQPWLLEQPAVHVRASWEAWVEIHPKTAAGLGIKDEDWVWVESAKGRVKLRVKLYQWTRPEVVHIPLFGGEGPNPNDLIANETDIFRGFGLLNTTQVRIRRA
;
A
#
# COMPACT_ATOMS: atom_id res chain seq x y z
N ARG A 1 -39.64 37.06 -52.33
CA ARG A 1 -38.94 36.00 -53.09
C ARG A 1 -38.02 36.67 -54.10
N MET A 2 -36.70 36.66 -53.87
CA MET A 2 -35.70 37.15 -54.83
C MET A 2 -34.88 35.95 -55.30
N GLN A 3 -34.94 35.62 -56.59
CA GLN A 3 -34.15 34.55 -57.20
C GLN A 3 -32.73 35.05 -57.48
N PHE A 4 -31.73 34.44 -56.86
CA PHE A 4 -30.33 34.62 -57.24
C PHE A 4 -30.02 33.77 -58.47
N SER A 5 -29.55 34.39 -59.56
CA SER A 5 -29.09 33.66 -60.76
C SER A 5 -27.65 33.17 -60.56
N ARG A 6 -27.34 31.96 -61.06
CA ARG A 6 -26.03 31.30 -60.98
C ARG A 6 -24.86 32.19 -61.44
N ARG A 7 -25.11 33.13 -62.35
CA ARG A 7 -24.09 34.06 -62.88
C ARG A 7 -23.65 35.12 -61.86
N ARG A 8 -24.53 35.51 -60.92
CA ARG A 8 -24.22 36.48 -59.85
C ARG A 8 -23.46 35.84 -58.68
N PHE A 9 -23.61 34.52 -58.49
CA PHE A 9 -22.85 33.74 -57.50
C PHE A 9 -21.37 33.60 -57.88
N PHE A 10 -21.08 33.32 -59.16
CA PHE A 10 -19.69 33.20 -59.61
C PHE A 10 -18.94 34.54 -59.71
N GLN A 11 -19.65 35.67 -59.92
CA GLN A 11 -19.02 37.00 -59.86
C GLN A 11 -18.58 37.40 -58.45
N LEU A 12 -19.23 36.88 -57.41
CA LEU A 12 -18.83 37.07 -56.00
C LEU A 12 -17.63 36.21 -55.58
N LEU A 13 -17.32 35.14 -56.32
CA LEU A 13 -16.18 34.25 -56.09
C LEU A 13 -14.88 34.73 -56.78
N GLY A 14 -14.95 35.75 -57.65
CA GLY A 14 -13.79 36.26 -58.40
C GLY A 14 -12.80 37.11 -57.61
N GLY A 15 -13.06 37.39 -56.33
CA GLY A 15 -12.19 38.20 -55.49
C GLY A 15 -12.09 37.65 -54.08
N THR A 16 -11.25 36.62 -53.87
CA THR A 16 -10.57 36.30 -52.60
C THR A 16 -9.95 34.90 -52.65
N VAL A 17 -8.69 34.82 -53.06
CA VAL A 17 -7.85 33.62 -52.88
C VAL A 17 -7.78 33.19 -51.40
N GLY A 18 -8.01 34.12 -50.45
CA GLY A 18 -8.10 33.83 -49.02
C GLY A 18 -9.39 33.12 -48.55
N ALA A 19 -10.52 33.30 -49.23
CA ALA A 19 -11.78 32.67 -48.82
C ALA A 19 -11.82 31.18 -49.16
N ALA A 20 -11.20 30.77 -50.27
CA ALA A 20 -11.12 29.36 -50.67
C ALA A 20 -10.26 28.52 -49.71
N ALA A 21 -9.21 29.09 -49.10
CA ALA A 21 -8.39 28.43 -48.09
C ALA A 21 -9.12 28.29 -46.74
N LEU A 22 -9.87 29.31 -46.33
CA LEU A 22 -10.73 29.27 -45.14
C LEU A 22 -11.90 28.29 -45.30
N VAL A 23 -12.51 28.23 -46.49
CA VAL A 23 -13.60 27.30 -46.81
C VAL A 23 -13.08 25.87 -46.97
N ARG A 24 -11.89 25.64 -47.55
CA ARG A 24 -11.25 24.30 -47.55
C ARG A 24 -10.87 23.84 -46.14
N GLY A 25 -10.32 24.73 -45.30
CA GLY A 25 -9.98 24.41 -43.92
C GLY A 25 -11.21 24.19 -43.02
N GLN A 26 -12.34 24.82 -43.32
CA GLN A 26 -13.62 24.53 -42.65
C GLN A 26 -14.30 23.28 -43.22
N LEU A 27 -14.25 23.02 -44.53
CA LEU A 27 -14.77 21.79 -45.13
C LEU A 27 -13.96 20.55 -44.73
N SER A 28 -12.63 20.67 -44.54
CA SER A 28 -11.82 19.58 -44.01
C SER A 28 -12.12 19.31 -42.53
N LYS A 29 -12.43 20.37 -41.75
CA LYS A 29 -12.89 20.23 -40.35
C LYS A 29 -14.31 19.69 -40.26
N ILE A 30 -15.20 20.06 -41.17
CA ILE A 30 -16.57 19.52 -41.25
C ILE A 30 -16.53 18.07 -41.75
N GLY A 31 -15.64 17.73 -42.68
CA GLY A 31 -15.40 16.34 -43.13
C GLY A 31 -14.83 15.47 -42.02
N GLN A 32 -13.82 15.94 -41.28
CA GLN A 32 -13.30 15.25 -40.10
C GLN A 32 -14.32 15.19 -38.95
N ALA A 33 -15.11 16.25 -38.75
CA ALA A 33 -16.17 16.25 -37.76
C ALA A 33 -17.31 15.29 -38.15
N ALA A 34 -17.68 15.23 -39.44
CA ALA A 34 -18.69 14.31 -39.96
C ALA A 34 -18.20 12.86 -39.90
N GLU A 35 -16.97 12.56 -40.32
CA GLU A 35 -16.34 11.24 -40.15
C GLU A 35 -16.24 10.86 -38.66
N SER A 36 -15.92 11.83 -37.78
CA SER A 36 -15.92 11.57 -36.34
C SER A 36 -17.33 11.27 -35.82
N VAL A 37 -18.35 12.01 -36.26
CA VAL A 37 -19.76 11.81 -35.85
C VAL A 37 -20.31 10.48 -36.38
N GLU A 38 -19.98 10.09 -37.61
CA GLU A 38 -20.33 8.77 -38.16
C GLU A 38 -19.63 7.63 -37.41
N ARG A 39 -18.34 7.80 -37.07
CA ARG A 39 -17.59 6.85 -36.24
C ARG A 39 -18.22 6.68 -34.85
N TRP A 40 -18.66 7.77 -34.23
CA TRP A 40 -19.41 7.72 -32.95
C TRP A 40 -20.86 7.24 -33.11
N ALA A 41 -21.42 7.20 -34.33
CA ALA A 41 -22.79 6.77 -34.57
C ALA A 41 -22.94 5.24 -34.51
N THR A 42 -21.95 4.47 -34.96
CA THR A 42 -21.92 3.00 -34.88
C THR A 42 -20.51 2.42 -34.64
N PRO A 43 -19.84 2.78 -33.53
CA PRO A 43 -18.50 2.25 -33.24
C PRO A 43 -18.55 0.75 -32.93
N GLU A 44 -17.48 0.03 -33.24
CA GLU A 44 -17.29 -1.33 -32.74
C GLU A 44 -17.03 -1.28 -31.24
N GLU A 45 -17.99 -1.78 -30.45
CA GLU A 45 -17.90 -1.83 -29.01
C GLU A 45 -17.31 -3.16 -28.53
N VAL A 46 -16.19 -3.10 -27.79
CA VAL A 46 -15.57 -4.27 -27.17
C VAL A 46 -15.40 -4.04 -25.67
N LEU A 47 -15.69 -5.07 -24.88
CA LEU A 47 -15.45 -5.08 -23.44
C LEU A 47 -14.28 -6.00 -23.10
N LEU A 48 -13.20 -5.42 -22.58
CA LEU A 48 -11.98 -6.15 -22.24
C LEU A 48 -11.71 -6.10 -20.72
N PRO A 49 -11.37 -7.23 -20.09
CA PRO A 49 -10.95 -7.23 -18.69
C PRO A 49 -9.64 -6.47 -18.48
N SER A 50 -9.55 -5.74 -17.37
CA SER A 50 -8.30 -5.12 -16.91
C SER A 50 -8.24 -5.09 -15.37
N ILE A 51 -7.21 -4.47 -14.81
CA ILE A 51 -6.98 -4.41 -13.36
C ILE A 51 -6.66 -2.99 -12.92
N CYS A 52 -7.35 -2.52 -11.88
CA CYS A 52 -7.10 -1.21 -11.29
C CYS A 52 -5.83 -1.22 -10.42
N GLN A 53 -4.88 -0.34 -10.73
CA GLN A 53 -3.62 -0.18 -10.00
C GLN A 53 -3.52 1.12 -9.18
N GLN A 54 -4.63 1.85 -8.97
CA GLN A 54 -4.62 3.10 -8.19
C GLN A 54 -4.55 2.88 -6.66
N CYS A 55 -4.83 1.66 -6.18
CA CYS A 55 -4.73 1.28 -4.77
C CYS A 55 -4.28 -0.19 -4.63
N PRO A 56 -4.04 -0.73 -3.42
CA PRO A 56 -3.61 -2.12 -3.26
C PRO A 56 -4.76 -3.13 -3.35
N GLY A 57 -5.97 -2.67 -3.66
CA GLY A 57 -7.17 -3.49 -3.66
C GLY A 57 -7.33 -4.43 -4.85
N GLY A 58 -6.54 -4.31 -5.92
CA GLY A 58 -6.55 -5.26 -7.05
C GLY A 58 -7.95 -5.48 -7.66
N CYS A 59 -8.75 -4.42 -7.84
CA CYS A 59 -10.12 -4.57 -8.36
C CYS A 59 -10.10 -4.90 -9.87
N GLY A 60 -10.86 -5.92 -10.26
CA GLY A 60 -11.08 -6.26 -11.67
C GLY A 60 -11.97 -5.24 -12.37
N LEU A 61 -11.55 -4.81 -13.56
CA LEU A 61 -12.22 -3.85 -14.41
C LEU A 61 -12.79 -4.55 -15.64
N MET A 62 -13.86 -4.00 -16.19
CA MET A 62 -14.24 -4.17 -17.59
C MET A 62 -14.09 -2.82 -18.28
N VAL A 63 -13.25 -2.79 -19.29
CA VAL A 63 -12.94 -1.58 -20.05
C VAL A 63 -13.70 -1.64 -21.36
N ARG A 64 -14.55 -0.64 -21.58
CA ARG A 64 -15.31 -0.47 -22.81
C ARG A 64 -14.47 0.32 -23.79
N THR A 65 -14.20 -0.26 -24.95
CA THR A 65 -13.54 0.40 -26.06
C THR A 65 -14.50 0.59 -27.22
N LEU A 66 -14.33 1.70 -27.94
CA LEU A 66 -15.07 2.07 -29.15
C LEU A 66 -14.02 2.26 -30.25
N ASP A 67 -14.00 1.38 -31.24
CA ASP A 67 -12.96 1.33 -32.28
C ASP A 67 -11.52 1.38 -31.71
N GLY A 68 -11.30 0.67 -30.59
CA GLY A 68 -10.01 0.61 -29.89
C GLY A 68 -9.68 1.81 -28.99
N GLU A 69 -10.52 2.84 -28.92
CA GLU A 69 -10.39 3.95 -27.97
C GLU A 69 -11.14 3.66 -26.67
N VAL A 70 -10.54 3.93 -25.52
CA VAL A 70 -11.16 3.64 -24.23
C VAL A 70 -12.26 4.67 -23.91
N ALA A 71 -13.51 4.23 -23.92
CA ALA A 71 -14.68 5.08 -23.70
C ALA A 71 -15.26 5.00 -22.29
N GLY A 72 -15.03 3.89 -21.57
CA GLY A 72 -15.63 3.71 -20.25
C GLY A 72 -15.01 2.58 -19.45
N ILE A 73 -15.24 2.63 -18.13
CA ILE A 73 -14.76 1.62 -17.18
C ILE A 73 -15.90 1.25 -16.25
N SER A 74 -16.16 -0.04 -16.12
CA SER A 74 -17.05 -0.64 -15.13
C SER A 74 -16.32 -1.72 -14.34
N GLY A 75 -16.90 -2.21 -13.26
CA GLY A 75 -16.30 -3.30 -12.50
C GLY A 75 -16.57 -4.64 -13.17
N ASN A 76 -15.61 -5.56 -13.10
CA ASN A 76 -15.84 -6.94 -13.55
C ASN A 76 -16.79 -7.66 -12.58
N PRO A 77 -17.99 -8.08 -13.02
CA PRO A 77 -18.99 -8.75 -12.18
C PRO A 77 -18.53 -10.11 -11.68
N LEU A 78 -17.64 -10.79 -12.43
CA LEU A 78 -17.10 -12.09 -12.08
C LEU A 78 -15.98 -11.98 -11.02
N HIS A 79 -15.29 -10.85 -10.97
CA HIS A 79 -14.11 -10.68 -10.13
C HIS A 79 -14.45 -10.69 -8.62
N PRO A 80 -13.79 -11.52 -7.79
CA PRO A 80 -14.24 -11.82 -6.44
C PRO A 80 -14.12 -10.65 -5.45
N ILE A 81 -13.14 -9.78 -5.67
CA ILE A 81 -12.88 -8.61 -4.81
C ILE A 81 -14.05 -7.63 -4.88
N ASN A 82 -14.50 -7.29 -6.08
CA ASN A 82 -15.40 -6.18 -6.29
C ASN A 82 -16.77 -6.55 -6.86
N ARG A 83 -16.93 -7.73 -7.49
CA ARG A 83 -18.20 -8.22 -8.05
C ARG A 83 -18.99 -7.12 -8.78
N GLY A 84 -18.32 -6.42 -9.69
CA GLY A 84 -18.93 -5.37 -10.50
C GLY A 84 -18.90 -3.96 -9.90
N THR A 85 -18.65 -3.82 -8.59
CA THR A 85 -18.59 -2.50 -7.92
C THR A 85 -17.23 -1.84 -8.10
N LEU A 86 -17.17 -0.50 -7.99
CA LEU A 86 -15.93 0.27 -8.07
C LEU A 86 -15.95 1.44 -7.08
N CYS A 87 -14.76 1.92 -6.71
CA CYS A 87 -14.60 3.19 -5.98
C CYS A 87 -14.25 4.32 -6.97
N PRO A 88 -14.31 5.60 -6.56
CA PRO A 88 -14.06 6.74 -7.45
C PRO A 88 -12.71 6.67 -8.20
N LYS A 89 -11.66 6.17 -7.54
CA LYS A 89 -10.32 6.00 -8.13
C LYS A 89 -10.30 5.21 -9.43
N ALA A 90 -11.16 4.20 -9.55
CA ALA A 90 -11.20 3.38 -10.76
C ALA A 90 -11.62 4.19 -12.00
N PHE A 91 -12.49 5.18 -11.85
CA PHE A 91 -12.90 6.06 -12.94
C PHE A 91 -11.80 7.09 -13.30
N GLY A 92 -10.97 7.47 -12.33
CA GLY A 92 -9.77 8.31 -12.55
C GLY A 92 -8.72 7.66 -13.46
N ALA A 93 -8.84 6.38 -13.78
CA ALA A 93 -8.02 5.68 -14.77
C ALA A 93 -8.04 6.35 -16.15
N LEU A 94 -9.20 6.83 -16.58
CA LEU A 94 -9.35 7.50 -17.88
C LEU A 94 -8.55 8.80 -17.91
N GLN A 95 -8.56 9.52 -16.79
CA GLN A 95 -7.75 10.73 -16.64
C GLN A 95 -6.26 10.41 -16.70
N LEU A 96 -5.81 9.29 -16.14
CA LEU A 96 -4.41 8.87 -16.27
C LEU A 96 -4.02 8.51 -17.71
N LEU A 97 -4.89 7.81 -18.43
CA LEU A 97 -4.62 7.38 -19.82
C LEU A 97 -4.51 8.59 -20.76
N TYR A 98 -5.47 9.51 -20.65
CA TYR A 98 -5.61 10.68 -21.52
C TYR A 98 -5.03 11.98 -20.95
N ASP A 99 -4.24 11.92 -19.87
CA ASP A 99 -3.61 13.12 -19.31
C ASP A 99 -2.65 13.74 -20.33
N SER A 100 -2.90 15.01 -20.66
CA SER A 100 -2.07 15.80 -21.59
C SER A 100 -0.61 15.98 -21.15
N ASN A 101 -0.32 15.81 -19.85
CA ASN A 101 1.02 15.94 -19.27
C ASN A 101 1.83 14.64 -19.33
N ARG A 102 1.30 13.57 -19.93
CA ARG A 102 2.05 12.33 -20.13
C ARG A 102 3.28 12.58 -20.99
N ILE A 103 4.35 11.90 -20.61
CA ILE A 103 5.57 11.87 -21.41
C ILE A 103 5.32 11.03 -22.67
N LYS A 104 5.63 11.61 -23.84
CA LYS A 104 5.31 11.01 -25.15
C LYS A 104 6.37 10.06 -25.70
N GLY A 105 7.57 10.06 -25.13
CA GLY A 105 8.70 9.24 -25.56
C GLY A 105 9.89 9.42 -24.62
N PRO A 106 10.93 8.58 -24.75
CA PRO A 106 12.14 8.70 -23.94
C PRO A 106 12.78 10.07 -24.07
N MET A 107 13.36 10.56 -22.98
CA MET A 107 14.11 11.81 -22.98
C MET A 107 15.38 11.70 -22.16
N ALA A 108 16.43 12.34 -22.65
CA ALA A 108 17.71 12.46 -21.97
C ALA A 108 17.99 13.91 -21.61
N ARG A 109 18.74 14.11 -20.55
CA ARG A 109 19.17 15.44 -20.16
C ARG A 109 20.47 15.86 -20.87
N SER A 110 20.57 17.15 -21.16
CA SER A 110 21.82 17.79 -21.60
C SER A 110 22.60 18.37 -20.40
N GLY A 111 23.89 18.04 -20.27
CA GLY A 111 24.79 18.57 -19.23
C GLY A 111 24.39 18.23 -17.78
N GLU A 112 25.07 18.83 -16.79
CA GLU A 112 24.81 18.65 -15.34
C GLU A 112 23.51 19.33 -14.90
N ARG A 113 22.37 18.82 -15.37
CA ARG A 113 21.00 19.27 -15.08
C ARG A 113 20.36 20.30 -16.03
N GLY A 114 20.75 20.31 -17.31
CA GLY A 114 20.11 21.12 -18.35
C GLY A 114 18.72 20.64 -18.79
N LYS A 115 18.29 21.06 -19.99
CA LYS A 115 16.97 20.75 -20.54
C LYS A 115 16.90 19.30 -21.06
N PHE A 116 15.72 18.71 -21.01
CA PHE A 116 15.44 17.42 -21.64
C PHE A 116 15.40 17.55 -23.16
N ARG A 117 16.07 16.63 -23.85
CA ARG A 117 15.94 16.39 -25.28
C ARG A 117 15.24 15.04 -25.50
N PRO A 118 14.30 14.94 -26.45
CA PRO A 118 13.73 13.65 -26.83
C PRO A 118 14.83 12.77 -27.44
N ILE A 119 14.78 11.46 -27.13
CA ILE A 119 15.69 10.44 -27.66
C ILE A 119 14.91 9.18 -28.04
N GLY A 120 15.53 8.30 -28.83
CA GLY A 120 14.95 6.99 -29.14
C GLY A 120 15.07 6.00 -27.98
N TRP A 121 14.20 4.99 -27.94
CA TRP A 121 14.31 3.89 -26.97
C TRP A 121 15.64 3.15 -27.07
N ASP A 122 16.12 2.87 -28.28
CA ASP A 122 17.36 2.12 -28.45
C ASP A 122 18.56 2.92 -27.93
N GLU A 123 18.62 4.23 -28.20
CA GLU A 123 19.62 5.14 -27.62
C GLU A 123 19.56 5.12 -26.09
N ALA A 124 18.36 5.25 -25.51
CA ALA A 124 18.16 5.24 -24.06
C ALA A 124 18.66 3.94 -23.42
N LEU A 125 18.31 2.80 -24.02
CA LEU A 125 18.70 1.49 -23.53
C LEU A 125 20.21 1.25 -23.70
N THR A 126 20.82 1.68 -24.80
CA THR A 126 22.28 1.65 -24.98
C THR A 126 23.00 2.46 -23.90
N MET A 127 22.52 3.67 -23.57
CA MET A 127 23.10 4.48 -22.50
C MET A 127 23.02 3.78 -21.14
N ILE A 128 21.87 3.17 -20.82
CA ILE A 128 21.68 2.44 -19.56
C ILE A 128 22.60 1.21 -19.50
N THR A 129 22.59 0.38 -20.54
CA THR A 129 23.41 -0.83 -20.60
C THR A 129 24.90 -0.49 -20.55
N ALA A 130 25.36 0.53 -21.28
CA ALA A 130 26.76 0.96 -21.22
C ALA A 130 27.18 1.37 -19.81
N ARG A 131 26.34 2.13 -19.11
CA ARG A 131 26.61 2.56 -17.72
C ARG A 131 26.63 1.38 -16.75
N LEU A 132 25.67 0.48 -16.85
CA LEU A 132 25.61 -0.72 -15.99
C LEU A 132 26.77 -1.68 -16.27
N SER A 133 27.14 -1.90 -17.53
CA SER A 133 28.30 -2.72 -17.90
C SER A 133 29.60 -2.14 -17.36
N ASP A 134 29.80 -0.81 -17.44
CA ASP A 134 30.98 -0.14 -16.88
C ASP A 134 31.08 -0.32 -15.36
N LEU A 135 29.98 -0.10 -14.63
CA LEU A 135 29.95 -0.29 -13.18
C LEU A 135 30.23 -1.75 -12.79
N ARG A 136 29.66 -2.70 -13.53
CA ARG A 136 29.89 -4.13 -13.28
C ARG A 136 31.33 -4.56 -13.60
N ALA A 137 31.92 -4.03 -14.68
CA ALA A 137 33.33 -4.29 -15.03
C ALA A 137 34.31 -3.77 -13.98
N LYS A 138 33.93 -2.71 -13.25
CA LYS A 138 34.70 -2.11 -12.14
C LYS A 138 34.40 -2.74 -10.77
N ASP A 139 33.61 -3.83 -10.72
CA ASP A 139 33.16 -4.48 -9.48
C ASP A 139 32.30 -3.57 -8.57
N LEU A 140 31.66 -2.55 -9.14
CA LEU A 140 30.81 -1.56 -8.46
C LEU A 140 29.32 -1.87 -8.59
N ALA A 141 28.94 -3.13 -8.82
CA ALA A 141 27.54 -3.52 -8.97
C ALA A 141 26.67 -3.13 -7.77
N HIS A 142 27.23 -3.24 -6.55
CA HIS A 142 26.57 -2.85 -5.30
C HIS A 142 26.24 -1.35 -5.23
N THR A 143 26.88 -0.49 -6.01
CA THR A 143 26.62 0.97 -6.02
C THR A 143 25.39 1.39 -6.83
N VAL A 144 24.68 0.44 -7.44
CA VAL A 144 23.42 0.68 -8.15
C VAL A 144 22.25 0.53 -7.19
N ALA A 145 21.42 1.56 -7.00
CA ALA A 145 20.23 1.49 -6.17
C ALA A 145 18.95 1.51 -7.02
N ILE A 146 17.96 0.71 -6.61
CA ILE A 146 16.66 0.60 -7.29
C ILE A 146 15.58 0.93 -6.26
N LEU A 147 14.91 2.07 -6.46
CA LEU A 147 13.78 2.49 -5.64
C LEU A 147 12.48 2.10 -6.32
N GLY A 148 11.78 1.13 -5.75
CA GLY A 148 10.48 0.65 -6.21
C GLY A 148 9.33 1.25 -5.40
N GLY A 149 8.26 1.66 -6.07
CA GLY A 149 7.02 2.09 -5.42
C GLY A 149 6.04 0.94 -5.18
N GLN A 150 4.73 1.23 -5.21
CA GLN A 150 3.72 0.26 -4.81
C GLN A 150 3.15 -0.56 -5.98
N TYR A 151 3.82 -1.66 -6.31
CA TYR A 151 3.38 -2.64 -7.29
C TYR A 151 3.41 -4.06 -6.71
N ARG A 152 2.55 -4.93 -7.25
CA ARG A 152 2.44 -6.36 -6.93
C ARG A 152 2.81 -7.17 -8.16
N GLY A 153 2.86 -8.48 -7.99
CA GLY A 153 2.98 -9.41 -9.10
C GLY A 153 4.37 -9.49 -9.70
N TYR A 154 4.43 -10.03 -10.92
CA TYR A 154 5.68 -10.30 -11.62
C TYR A 154 6.47 -9.04 -11.97
N ARG A 155 5.84 -7.86 -12.04
CA ARG A 155 6.56 -6.59 -12.26
C ARG A 155 7.60 -6.33 -11.17
N ASP A 156 7.23 -6.59 -9.91
CA ASP A 156 8.16 -6.46 -8.80
C ASP A 156 9.18 -7.60 -8.78
N THR A 157 8.75 -8.83 -9.10
CA THR A 157 9.63 -9.99 -9.21
C THR A 157 10.74 -9.78 -10.24
N VAL A 158 10.45 -9.15 -11.39
CA VAL A 158 11.44 -8.82 -12.43
C VAL A 158 12.53 -7.91 -11.87
N TRP A 159 12.16 -6.83 -11.16
CA TRP A 159 13.14 -5.91 -10.57
C TRP A 159 13.98 -6.56 -9.47
N ARG A 160 13.35 -7.36 -8.60
CA ARG A 160 14.07 -8.08 -7.53
C ARG A 160 15.05 -9.10 -8.11
N ARG A 161 14.60 -9.87 -9.10
CA ARG A 161 15.43 -10.84 -9.84
C ARG A 161 16.57 -10.14 -10.59
N PHE A 162 16.31 -8.95 -11.11
CA PHE A 162 17.32 -8.13 -11.78
C PHE A 162 18.38 -7.66 -10.79
N ALA A 163 17.97 -7.14 -9.63
CA ALA A 163 18.89 -6.72 -8.57
C ALA A 163 19.81 -7.88 -8.14
N GLU A 164 19.24 -9.07 -7.91
CA GLU A 164 19.99 -10.26 -7.51
C GLU A 164 20.94 -10.75 -8.62
N ALA A 165 20.48 -10.84 -9.87
CA ALA A 165 21.32 -11.27 -10.99
C ALA A 165 22.42 -10.25 -11.32
N TYR A 166 22.11 -8.95 -11.23
CA TYR A 166 23.05 -7.86 -11.44
C TYR A 166 24.03 -7.69 -10.27
N GLY A 167 23.73 -8.20 -9.08
CA GLY A 167 24.64 -8.10 -7.94
C GLY A 167 24.50 -6.85 -7.10
N THR A 168 23.32 -6.23 -7.07
CA THR A 168 23.07 -5.13 -6.14
C THR A 168 22.19 -5.58 -4.98
N PRO A 169 22.59 -5.33 -3.72
CA PRO A 169 21.76 -5.58 -2.55
C PRO A 169 20.67 -4.50 -2.40
N ASN A 170 20.73 -3.42 -3.19
CA ASN A 170 19.97 -2.19 -3.03
C ASN A 170 18.65 -2.17 -3.83
N TYR A 171 17.87 -3.25 -3.73
CA TYR A 171 16.45 -3.20 -4.09
C TYR A 171 15.65 -2.71 -2.88
N ILE A 172 15.20 -1.46 -2.92
CA ILE A 172 14.61 -0.76 -1.78
C ILE A 172 13.20 -0.31 -2.15
N ARG A 173 12.23 -0.70 -1.35
CA ARG A 173 10.83 -0.34 -1.60
C ARG A 173 10.43 0.87 -0.75
N VAL A 174 10.11 1.99 -1.41
CA VAL A 174 9.76 3.27 -0.74
C VAL A 174 8.27 3.28 -0.38
N ARG A 175 7.85 2.45 0.58
CA ARG A 175 6.44 2.27 0.96
C ARG A 175 6.25 2.18 2.45
N CYS A 176 5.31 2.91 3.05
CA CYS A 176 5.03 2.73 4.49
C CYS A 176 4.74 1.27 4.91
N PHE A 177 4.09 0.43 4.07
CA PHE A 177 3.85 -1.00 4.34
C PHE A 177 3.76 -1.85 3.06
N SER A 178 4.18 -3.11 3.15
CA SER A 178 4.10 -4.15 2.11
C SER A 178 2.80 -4.96 2.30
N PRO A 179 1.74 -4.81 1.47
CA PRO A 179 0.52 -5.62 1.62
C PRO A 179 0.76 -7.12 1.34
N ASP A 180 1.88 -7.43 0.69
CA ASP A 180 2.37 -8.75 0.34
C ASP A 180 3.17 -9.46 1.45
N LYS A 181 3.51 -8.77 2.56
CA LYS A 181 4.15 -9.38 3.73
C LYS A 181 3.26 -9.18 4.97
N PRO A 182 3.16 -10.17 5.88
CA PRO A 182 2.51 -9.94 7.16
C PRO A 182 3.25 -8.87 7.97
N ALA A 183 2.54 -8.23 8.90
CA ALA A 183 3.19 -7.43 9.93
C ALA A 183 4.14 -8.32 10.75
N LEU A 184 5.29 -7.76 11.13
CA LEU A 184 6.31 -8.46 11.94
C LEU A 184 5.69 -9.09 13.20
N THR A 185 4.72 -8.41 13.81
CA THR A 185 3.92 -8.92 14.95
C THR A 185 3.29 -10.29 14.68
N HIS A 186 2.73 -10.53 13.49
CA HIS A 186 2.09 -11.82 13.19
C HIS A 186 3.12 -12.94 13.03
N GLN A 187 4.28 -12.63 12.44
CA GLN A 187 5.39 -13.57 12.38
C GLN A 187 5.90 -13.91 13.80
N LEU A 188 6.01 -12.91 14.67
CA LEU A 188 6.54 -13.09 16.03
C LEU A 188 5.58 -13.78 17.01
N MET A 189 4.27 -13.57 16.86
CA MET A 189 3.26 -14.10 17.81
C MET A 189 2.51 -15.32 17.28
N GLN A 190 2.45 -15.53 15.95
CA GLN A 190 1.76 -16.66 15.32
C GLN A 190 2.64 -17.47 14.37
N GLY A 191 3.86 -17.02 14.05
CA GLY A 191 4.75 -17.71 13.10
C GLY A 191 4.29 -17.64 11.65
N VAL A 192 3.32 -16.78 11.35
CA VAL A 192 2.73 -16.68 10.02
C VAL A 192 3.60 -15.78 9.14
N THR A 193 4.01 -16.31 7.99
CA THR A 193 4.83 -15.60 6.98
C THR A 193 4.01 -15.10 5.78
N THR A 194 2.72 -15.43 5.71
CA THR A 194 1.78 -14.95 4.71
C THR A 194 0.84 -13.87 5.29
N PRO A 195 0.26 -12.98 4.47
CA PRO A 195 -0.71 -12.01 4.98
C PRO A 195 -1.90 -12.69 5.67
N LEU A 196 -2.23 -12.21 6.89
CA LEU A 196 -3.46 -12.59 7.57
C LEU A 196 -4.68 -12.06 6.82
N SER A 197 -5.84 -12.60 7.12
CA SER A 197 -7.12 -12.12 6.65
C SER A 197 -8.07 -11.89 7.80
N TYR A 198 -8.83 -10.81 7.70
CA TYR A 198 -9.92 -10.51 8.61
C TYR A 198 -11.22 -10.85 7.91
N ASP A 199 -11.95 -11.84 8.41
CA ASP A 199 -13.25 -12.20 7.85
C ASP A 199 -14.34 -11.23 8.32
N LEU A 200 -14.25 -10.00 7.82
CA LEU A 200 -15.16 -8.89 8.16
C LEU A 200 -16.61 -9.18 7.74
N ALA A 201 -16.77 -10.04 6.73
CA ALA A 201 -18.06 -10.38 6.18
C ALA A 201 -18.84 -11.28 7.14
N GLU A 202 -18.18 -12.26 7.78
CA GLU A 202 -18.82 -13.19 8.72
C GLU A 202 -18.73 -12.77 10.20
N ALA A 203 -17.92 -11.79 10.55
CA ALA A 203 -17.81 -11.27 11.92
C ALA A 203 -19.16 -10.75 12.47
N ARG A 204 -19.35 -10.82 13.79
CA ARG A 204 -20.48 -10.19 14.51
C ARG A 204 -20.07 -8.96 15.29
N PHE A 205 -18.80 -8.86 15.66
CA PHE A 205 -18.22 -7.67 16.26
C PHE A 205 -16.86 -7.35 15.65
N ILE A 206 -16.66 -6.09 15.26
CA ILE A 206 -15.39 -5.60 14.72
C ILE A 206 -14.92 -4.46 15.62
N LEU A 207 -13.74 -4.61 16.22
CA LEU A 207 -13.02 -3.53 16.87
C LEU A 207 -11.88 -3.09 15.97
N SER A 208 -11.93 -1.85 15.48
CA SER A 208 -10.94 -1.34 14.55
C SER A 208 -10.15 -0.18 15.14
N PHE A 209 -8.82 -0.33 15.22
CA PHE A 209 -7.91 0.72 15.67
C PHE A 209 -7.39 1.50 14.45
N GLY A 210 -7.95 2.69 14.23
CA GLY A 210 -7.54 3.69 13.24
C GLY A 210 -7.65 3.28 11.77
N ALA A 211 -8.09 2.06 11.47
CA ALA A 211 -8.14 1.59 10.09
C ALA A 211 -9.30 2.26 9.34
N GLY A 212 -9.00 2.96 8.26
CA GLY A 212 -9.98 3.57 7.36
C GLY A 212 -10.71 2.55 6.48
N LEU A 213 -11.38 1.56 7.09
CA LEU A 213 -12.04 0.42 6.43
C LEU A 213 -12.92 0.84 5.23
N LEU A 214 -13.67 1.94 5.38
CA LEU A 214 -14.56 2.49 4.35
C LEU A 214 -13.96 3.72 3.65
N GLU A 215 -12.64 3.92 3.76
CA GLU A 215 -11.86 5.02 3.17
C GLU A 215 -10.70 4.46 2.32
N ALA A 216 -9.45 4.82 2.62
CA ALA A 216 -8.28 4.46 1.82
C ALA A 216 -7.43 3.34 2.46
N TRP A 217 -8.08 2.36 3.09
CA TRP A 217 -7.40 1.16 3.60
C TRP A 217 -6.93 0.23 2.46
N LEU A 218 -6.53 -1.01 2.79
CA LEU A 218 -5.84 -1.90 1.85
C LEU A 218 -6.67 -2.29 0.62
N GLY A 219 -7.95 -2.59 0.80
CA GLY A 219 -8.88 -2.98 -0.27
C GLY A 219 -10.27 -2.41 -0.06
N PRO A 220 -10.49 -1.10 -0.29
CA PRO A 220 -11.68 -0.42 0.20
C PRO A 220 -12.99 -0.92 -0.40
N VAL A 221 -12.97 -1.39 -1.65
CA VAL A 221 -14.16 -1.95 -2.30
C VAL A 221 -14.53 -3.29 -1.67
N HIS A 222 -13.56 -4.18 -1.47
CA HIS A 222 -13.78 -5.46 -0.82
C HIS A 222 -14.28 -5.26 0.62
N THR A 223 -13.65 -4.37 1.38
CA THR A 223 -14.06 -4.02 2.74
C THR A 223 -15.46 -3.40 2.79
N SER A 224 -15.81 -2.52 1.84
CA SER A 224 -17.16 -1.94 1.77
C SER A 224 -18.22 -2.99 1.49
N ARG A 225 -17.92 -3.98 0.64
CA ARG A 225 -18.82 -5.12 0.39
C ARG A 225 -18.97 -6.02 1.61
N ALA A 226 -17.88 -6.32 2.30
CA ALA A 226 -17.91 -7.07 3.55
C ALA A 226 -18.73 -6.33 4.62
N PHE A 227 -18.55 -5.02 4.74
CA PHE A 227 -19.36 -4.18 5.64
C PHE A 227 -20.84 -4.13 5.25
N ALA A 228 -21.18 -4.10 3.96
CA ALA A 228 -22.57 -4.18 3.52
C ALA A 228 -23.20 -5.52 3.92
N ARG A 229 -22.47 -6.63 3.79
CA ARG A 229 -22.92 -7.95 4.25
C ARG A 229 -23.07 -7.97 5.78
N LEU A 230 -22.10 -7.44 6.53
CA LEU A 230 -22.13 -7.31 8.00
C LEU A 230 -23.39 -6.59 8.49
N ARG A 231 -23.83 -5.56 7.75
CA ARG A 231 -24.96 -4.70 8.10
C ARG A 231 -26.32 -5.19 7.61
N ARG A 232 -26.37 -6.20 6.74
CA ARG A 232 -27.63 -6.74 6.22
C ARG A 232 -28.37 -7.50 7.33
N SER A 233 -29.59 -7.09 7.64
CA SER A 233 -30.53 -7.85 8.47
C SER A 233 -31.15 -9.00 7.67
N GLY A 234 -31.30 -10.17 8.29
CA GLY A 234 -31.84 -11.38 7.66
C GLY A 234 -31.54 -12.59 8.55
N ASP A 235 -31.05 -13.67 7.96
CA ASP A 235 -30.76 -14.96 8.64
C ASP A 235 -29.73 -14.87 9.78
N ARG A 236 -29.06 -13.73 9.93
CA ARG A 236 -28.12 -13.45 11.02
C ARG A 236 -28.33 -12.05 11.59
N PRO A 237 -28.05 -11.84 12.88
CA PRO A 237 -28.15 -10.51 13.47
C PRO A 237 -27.12 -9.55 12.88
N ARG A 238 -27.51 -8.28 12.77
CA ARG A 238 -26.66 -7.18 12.30
C ARG A 238 -25.38 -7.11 13.12
N GLY A 239 -24.23 -7.17 12.45
CA GLY A 239 -22.93 -7.05 13.10
C GLY A 239 -22.65 -5.64 13.60
N MET A 240 -21.83 -5.54 14.64
CA MET A 240 -21.44 -4.29 15.29
C MET A 240 -20.00 -3.91 14.93
N LEU A 241 -19.78 -2.63 14.65
CA LEU A 241 -18.47 -2.03 14.39
C LEU A 241 -18.18 -0.95 15.44
N VAL A 242 -17.06 -1.09 16.14
CA VAL A 242 -16.49 -0.06 17.01
C VAL A 242 -15.21 0.46 16.37
N GLN A 243 -15.18 1.76 16.07
CA GLN A 243 -14.03 2.44 15.50
C GLN A 243 -13.31 3.25 16.57
N VAL A 244 -12.06 2.91 16.85
CA VAL A 244 -11.14 3.68 17.69
C VAL A 244 -10.32 4.57 16.76
N ASP A 245 -10.49 5.89 16.84
CA ASP A 245 -9.84 6.83 15.91
C ASP A 245 -9.81 8.23 16.54
N PRO A 246 -8.69 8.97 16.52
CA PRO A 246 -8.68 10.36 17.00
C PRO A 246 -9.62 11.28 16.20
N ARG A 247 -9.86 10.96 14.92
CA ARG A 247 -10.78 11.67 14.04
C ARG A 247 -12.04 10.83 13.87
N ARG A 248 -13.23 11.42 13.87
CA ARG A 248 -14.43 10.68 13.44
C ARG A 248 -14.43 10.47 11.92
N SER A 249 -13.60 9.55 11.43
CA SER A 249 -13.44 9.19 10.01
C SER A 249 -14.74 8.71 9.35
N VAL A 250 -14.73 8.52 8.02
CA VAL A 250 -15.90 7.96 7.31
C VAL A 250 -16.21 6.54 7.79
N THR A 251 -15.22 5.79 8.26
CA THR A 251 -15.48 4.53 8.97
C THR A 251 -16.17 4.77 10.30
N ALA A 252 -15.66 5.71 11.12
CA ALA A 252 -16.23 6.01 12.44
C ALA A 252 -17.67 6.53 12.41
N ILE A 253 -18.07 7.28 11.39
CA ILE A 253 -19.46 7.76 11.25
C ILE A 253 -20.44 6.63 10.87
N LYS A 254 -19.95 5.58 10.19
CA LYS A 254 -20.75 4.40 9.86
C LYS A 254 -20.70 3.33 10.96
N ALA A 255 -19.72 3.41 11.86
CA ALA A 255 -19.59 2.56 13.03
C ALA A 255 -20.77 2.75 14.01
N ASP A 256 -21.04 1.73 14.82
CA ASP A 256 -22.01 1.78 15.91
C ASP A 256 -21.50 2.63 17.06
N ARG A 257 -20.17 2.65 17.26
CA ARG A 257 -19.50 3.50 18.23
C ARG A 257 -18.19 4.03 17.68
N TRP A 258 -17.96 5.30 17.95
CA TRP A 258 -16.66 5.96 17.76
C TRP A 258 -16.01 6.20 19.12
N ILE A 259 -14.74 5.82 19.26
CA ILE A 259 -13.93 6.03 20.45
C ILE A 259 -12.84 7.05 20.11
N PRO A 260 -12.95 8.31 20.57
CA PRO A 260 -11.99 9.37 20.29
C PRO A 260 -10.72 9.19 21.14
N ILE A 261 -9.81 8.33 20.67
CA ILE A 261 -8.57 8.04 21.38
C ILE A 261 -7.56 9.18 21.23
N ALA A 262 -6.72 9.40 22.24
CA ALA A 262 -5.53 10.22 22.09
C ALA A 262 -4.55 9.57 21.07
N PRO A 263 -4.03 10.32 20.07
CA PRO A 263 -3.06 9.77 19.13
C PRO A 263 -1.83 9.19 19.85
N GLY A 264 -1.43 7.98 19.46
CA GLY A 264 -0.25 7.29 20.01
C GLY A 264 -0.53 6.39 21.21
N THR A 265 -1.78 6.27 21.66
CA THR A 265 -2.13 5.47 22.85
C THR A 265 -2.95 4.21 22.53
N ASP A 266 -2.99 3.78 21.27
CA ASP A 266 -3.77 2.62 20.80
C ASP A 266 -3.42 1.34 21.56
N GLY A 267 -2.12 1.07 21.77
CA GLY A 267 -1.62 -0.09 22.49
C GLY A 267 -2.05 -0.08 23.97
N LEU A 268 -2.05 1.10 24.62
CA LEU A 268 -2.52 1.24 26.00
C LEU A 268 -4.01 0.92 26.13
N LEU A 269 -4.83 1.37 25.18
CA LEU A 269 -6.25 1.03 25.17
C LEU A 269 -6.45 -0.48 24.99
N ALA A 270 -5.70 -1.12 24.10
CA ALA A 270 -5.77 -2.56 23.90
C ALA A 270 -5.41 -3.34 25.18
N LEU A 271 -4.37 -2.92 25.91
CA LEU A 271 -3.99 -3.54 27.19
C LEU A 271 -5.01 -3.28 28.30
N GLY A 272 -5.67 -2.11 28.32
CA GLY A 272 -6.79 -1.86 29.22
C GLY A 272 -8.02 -2.73 28.92
N ILE A 273 -8.30 -2.99 27.64
CA ILE A 273 -9.36 -3.93 27.24
C ILE A 273 -8.98 -5.35 27.68
N ALA A 274 -7.73 -5.77 27.47
CA ALA A 274 -7.23 -7.06 27.96
C ALA A 274 -7.35 -7.17 29.49
N ASN A 275 -7.02 -6.10 30.23
CA ASN A 275 -7.17 -6.05 31.68
C ASN A 275 -8.62 -6.29 32.12
N ALA A 276 -9.57 -5.59 31.48
CA ALA A 276 -11.00 -5.81 31.73
C ALA A 276 -11.43 -7.24 31.42
N MET A 277 -10.99 -7.80 30.28
CA MET A 277 -11.33 -9.17 29.90
C MET A 277 -10.80 -10.20 30.90
N ILE A 278 -9.55 -10.04 31.36
CA ILE A 278 -8.91 -10.96 32.30
C ILE A 278 -9.55 -10.86 33.69
N ARG A 279 -9.82 -9.64 34.18
CA ARG A 279 -10.44 -9.43 35.50
C ARG A 279 -11.86 -9.97 35.60
N GLU A 280 -12.64 -9.89 34.53
CA GLU A 280 -14.03 -10.38 34.49
C GLU A 280 -14.14 -11.85 34.01
N GLY A 281 -13.02 -12.53 33.72
CA GLY A 281 -13.05 -13.92 33.22
C GLY A 281 -13.69 -14.06 31.84
N LEU A 282 -13.53 -13.06 30.97
CA LEU A 282 -14.21 -12.95 29.66
C LEU A 282 -13.40 -13.49 28.49
N TYR A 283 -12.14 -13.92 28.70
CA TYR A 283 -11.30 -14.49 27.66
C TYR A 283 -11.63 -15.96 27.40
N ASP A 284 -11.21 -16.47 26.26
CA ASP A 284 -11.38 -17.86 25.85
C ASP A 284 -10.34 -18.75 26.55
N GLU A 285 -10.73 -19.32 27.68
CA GLU A 285 -9.85 -20.16 28.52
C GLU A 285 -9.32 -21.38 27.74
N GLU A 286 -10.18 -22.06 26.99
CA GLU A 286 -9.80 -23.23 26.17
C GLU A 286 -8.71 -22.86 25.15
N PHE A 287 -8.86 -21.72 24.47
CA PHE A 287 -7.83 -21.26 23.55
C PHE A 287 -6.53 -20.93 24.27
N VAL A 288 -6.59 -20.20 25.39
CA VAL A 288 -5.40 -19.76 26.11
C VAL A 288 -4.61 -20.95 26.69
N GLU A 289 -5.29 -21.92 27.30
CA GLU A 289 -4.66 -23.11 27.89
C GLU A 289 -4.10 -24.06 26.81
N GLY A 290 -4.91 -24.34 25.78
CA GLY A 290 -4.54 -25.28 24.73
C GLY A 290 -3.55 -24.73 23.70
N TYR A 291 -3.67 -23.46 23.35
CA TYR A 291 -3.05 -22.89 22.15
C TYR A 291 -2.24 -21.61 22.38
N ALA A 292 -2.04 -21.14 23.62
CA ALA A 292 -1.18 -19.99 23.90
C ALA A 292 0.02 -20.31 24.80
N PHE A 293 1.07 -19.48 24.68
CA PHE A 293 2.29 -19.51 25.48
C PHE A 293 2.59 -18.10 26.04
N GLY A 294 3.12 -18.03 27.26
CA GLY A 294 3.48 -16.78 27.94
C GLY A 294 2.28 -16.00 28.49
N PHE A 295 1.12 -16.64 28.63
CA PHE A 295 -0.05 -16.02 29.28
C PHE A 295 0.10 -15.96 30.81
N GLU A 296 0.36 -17.11 31.42
CA GLU A 296 0.70 -17.23 32.84
C GLU A 296 2.21 -17.06 33.06
N ASP A 297 2.61 -16.78 34.30
CA ASP A 297 4.02 -16.83 34.71
C ASP A 297 4.59 -18.23 34.49
N TRP A 298 5.87 -18.31 34.15
CA TRP A 298 6.53 -19.58 33.90
C TRP A 298 7.99 -19.54 34.35
N VAL A 299 8.60 -20.72 34.43
CA VAL A 299 10.03 -20.87 34.75
C VAL A 299 10.70 -21.52 33.56
N ASP A 300 11.79 -20.93 33.09
CA ASP A 300 12.53 -21.46 31.95
C ASP A 300 13.44 -22.63 32.33
N GLY A 301 14.09 -23.23 31.33
CA GLY A 301 15.02 -24.34 31.54
C GLY A 301 16.26 -24.00 32.38
N SER A 302 16.53 -22.71 32.63
CA SER A 302 17.61 -22.23 33.49
C SER A 302 17.17 -22.01 34.95
N GLY A 303 15.88 -22.18 35.25
CA GLY A 303 15.30 -21.90 36.56
C GLY A 303 14.94 -20.42 36.76
N GLN A 304 15.04 -19.58 35.72
CA GLN A 304 14.64 -18.18 35.79
C GLN A 304 13.12 -18.08 35.69
N ARG A 305 12.52 -17.33 36.62
CA ARG A 305 11.08 -17.03 36.59
C ARG A 305 10.83 -15.85 35.66
N HIS A 306 9.89 -16.02 34.75
CA HIS A 306 9.42 -15.01 33.81
C HIS A 306 7.98 -14.59 34.13
N ILE A 307 7.70 -13.30 33.99
CA ILE A 307 6.33 -12.77 34.15
C ILE A 307 5.49 -13.11 32.91
N GLY A 308 4.26 -13.54 33.14
CA GLY A 308 3.27 -13.78 32.09
C GLY A 308 2.50 -12.51 31.70
N PHE A 309 1.88 -12.54 30.53
CA PHE A 309 1.03 -11.46 30.02
C PHE A 309 -0.10 -11.09 31.00
N LYS A 310 -0.71 -12.08 31.65
CA LYS A 310 -1.79 -11.87 32.63
C LYS A 310 -1.33 -10.97 33.78
N ASN A 311 -0.20 -11.30 34.41
CA ASN A 311 0.32 -10.53 35.53
C ASN A 311 0.80 -9.14 35.12
N LEU A 312 1.46 -9.02 33.96
CA LEU A 312 1.82 -7.72 33.37
C LEU A 312 0.59 -6.82 33.23
N VAL A 313 -0.46 -7.32 32.58
CA VAL A 313 -1.66 -6.55 32.28
C VAL A 313 -2.41 -6.16 33.56
N LEU A 314 -2.56 -7.09 34.50
CA LEU A 314 -3.29 -6.85 35.75
C LEU A 314 -2.61 -5.83 36.67
N LYS A 315 -1.27 -5.84 36.70
CA LYS A 315 -0.44 -5.00 37.55
C LYS A 315 -0.26 -3.59 36.98
N ASP A 316 0.14 -3.49 35.72
CA ASP A 316 0.67 -2.23 35.16
C ASP A 316 -0.38 -1.44 34.35
N TYR A 317 -1.44 -2.11 33.85
CA TYR A 317 -2.45 -1.51 32.95
C TYR A 317 -3.83 -1.43 33.59
N GLY A 318 -3.89 -0.90 34.82
CA GLY A 318 -5.15 -0.63 35.51
C GLY A 318 -6.08 0.32 34.74
N LEU A 319 -7.38 0.09 34.82
CA LEU A 319 -8.38 0.80 34.01
C LEU A 319 -8.38 2.33 34.21
N LEU A 320 -8.15 2.82 35.42
CA LEU A 320 -8.05 4.27 35.70
C LEU A 320 -6.83 4.89 35.04
N THR A 321 -5.68 4.21 35.12
CA THR A 321 -4.42 4.64 34.48
C THR A 321 -4.57 4.67 32.96
N VAL A 322 -5.12 3.60 32.37
CA VAL A 322 -5.37 3.54 30.92
C VAL A 322 -6.37 4.62 30.50
N SER A 323 -7.43 4.84 31.27
CA SER A 323 -8.43 5.87 30.97
C SER A 323 -7.82 7.27 30.97
N ALA A 324 -6.97 7.59 31.95
CA ALA A 324 -6.25 8.85 32.02
C ALA A 324 -5.28 9.06 30.83
N ALA A 325 -4.52 8.01 30.46
CA ALA A 325 -3.54 8.09 29.38
C ALA A 325 -4.19 8.21 27.99
N THR A 326 -5.26 7.44 27.75
CA THR A 326 -5.92 7.36 26.44
C THR A 326 -7.01 8.41 26.24
N GLY A 327 -7.51 8.97 27.34
CA GLY A 327 -8.71 9.81 27.37
C GLY A 327 -10.01 9.05 27.06
N VAL A 328 -10.00 7.71 27.09
CA VAL A 328 -11.19 6.88 26.90
C VAL A 328 -11.80 6.53 28.26
N PRO A 329 -13.11 6.75 28.50
CA PRO A 329 -13.72 6.44 29.79
C PRO A 329 -13.64 4.94 30.15
N VAL A 330 -13.41 4.63 31.42
CA VAL A 330 -13.39 3.24 31.95
C VAL A 330 -14.63 2.44 31.53
N ARG A 331 -15.81 3.07 31.60
CA ARG A 331 -17.06 2.46 31.16
C ARG A 331 -16.98 1.96 29.72
N SER A 332 -16.43 2.76 28.82
CA SER A 332 -16.29 2.39 27.41
C SER A 332 -15.33 1.21 27.22
N ILE A 333 -14.26 1.13 28.02
CA ILE A 333 -13.29 0.02 28.00
C ILE A 333 -13.98 -1.29 28.42
N LEU A 334 -14.72 -1.26 29.55
CA LEU A 334 -15.47 -2.42 30.05
C LEU A 334 -16.53 -2.90 29.04
N GLU A 335 -17.29 -1.98 28.45
CA GLU A 335 -18.30 -2.32 27.43
C GLU A 335 -17.68 -2.96 26.19
N ILE A 336 -16.49 -2.49 25.75
CA ILE A 336 -15.78 -3.11 24.62
C ILE A 336 -15.31 -4.52 24.98
N ALA A 337 -14.74 -4.73 26.17
CA ALA A 337 -14.31 -6.03 26.64
C ALA A 337 -15.46 -7.05 26.71
N ARG A 338 -16.62 -6.64 27.26
CA ARG A 338 -17.83 -7.47 27.31
C ARG A 338 -18.37 -7.78 25.92
N ASN A 339 -18.40 -6.80 25.01
CA ASN A 339 -18.87 -7.02 23.64
C ASN A 339 -17.94 -7.98 22.87
N LEU A 340 -16.62 -7.87 23.04
CA LEU A 340 -15.67 -8.80 22.43
C LEU A 340 -15.92 -10.26 22.84
N SER A 341 -16.25 -10.48 24.11
CA SER A 341 -16.53 -11.82 24.64
C SER A 341 -17.89 -12.37 24.24
N THR A 342 -18.92 -11.51 24.20
CA THR A 342 -20.32 -11.92 23.98
C THR A 342 -20.73 -11.96 22.50
N LEU A 343 -20.22 -11.05 21.67
CA LEU A 343 -20.62 -10.92 20.26
C LEU A 343 -19.65 -11.68 19.34
N LYS A 344 -19.57 -13.00 19.50
CA LYS A 344 -18.71 -13.88 18.70
C LYS A 344 -19.38 -14.35 17.39
N PRO A 345 -18.63 -14.56 16.29
CA PRO A 345 -17.19 -14.32 16.14
C PRO A 345 -16.85 -12.82 16.10
N ALA A 346 -15.71 -12.45 16.68
CA ALA A 346 -15.24 -11.07 16.78
C ALA A 346 -13.84 -10.90 16.19
N VAL A 347 -13.58 -9.76 15.58
CA VAL A 347 -12.30 -9.41 14.96
C VAL A 347 -11.77 -8.11 15.53
N VAL A 348 -10.48 -8.11 15.84
CA VAL A 348 -9.73 -6.91 16.24
C VAL A 348 -8.70 -6.55 15.17
N ILE A 349 -8.78 -5.34 14.64
CA ILE A 349 -7.94 -4.85 13.54
C ILE A 349 -6.94 -3.83 14.07
N GLY A 350 -5.64 -4.12 13.90
CA GLY A 350 -4.53 -3.20 14.20
C GLY A 350 -3.68 -2.84 12.97
N GLU A 351 -4.05 -3.30 11.78
CA GLU A 351 -3.28 -3.11 10.55
C GLU A 351 -3.59 -1.76 9.88
N ARG A 352 -2.54 -0.94 9.64
CA ARG A 352 -2.61 0.32 8.88
C ARG A 352 -3.64 1.32 9.46
N GLY A 353 -3.66 1.44 10.78
CA GLY A 353 -4.62 2.28 11.50
C GLY A 353 -4.07 2.98 12.74
N PRO A 354 -3.47 2.26 13.73
CA PRO A 354 -2.90 2.88 14.93
C PRO A 354 -1.90 3.98 14.58
N ALA A 355 -1.77 4.97 15.47
CA ALA A 355 -0.81 6.04 15.25
C ALA A 355 0.62 5.47 15.15
N TYR A 356 1.34 5.91 14.11
CA TYR A 356 2.71 5.50 13.81
C TYR A 356 3.69 6.07 14.85
N GLY A 357 3.83 5.38 15.99
CA GLY A 357 4.70 5.74 17.09
C GLY A 357 6.05 4.99 17.12
N PRO A 358 6.96 5.38 18.02
CA PRO A 358 8.32 4.83 18.13
C PRO A 358 8.39 3.41 18.73
N ASP A 359 7.28 2.89 19.28
CA ASP A 359 7.17 1.52 19.78
C ASP A 359 5.96 0.82 19.14
N ASP A 360 5.97 0.75 17.81
CA ASP A 360 4.85 0.17 17.09
C ASP A 360 4.73 -1.34 17.27
N LEU A 361 5.87 -2.03 17.39
CA LEU A 361 5.87 -3.48 17.56
C LEU A 361 5.00 -3.89 18.75
N HIS A 362 5.27 -3.32 19.94
CA HIS A 362 4.54 -3.66 21.16
C HIS A 362 3.09 -3.16 21.10
N THR A 363 2.83 -2.01 20.46
CA THR A 363 1.48 -1.52 20.20
C THR A 363 0.65 -2.53 19.41
N ARG A 364 1.24 -3.11 18.36
CA ARG A 364 0.57 -4.13 17.53
C ARG A 364 0.47 -5.47 18.23
N MET A 365 1.49 -5.86 19.00
CA MET A 365 1.40 -7.05 19.85
C MET A 365 0.22 -6.94 20.81
N ALA A 366 0.03 -5.79 21.45
CA ALA A 366 -1.07 -5.56 22.37
C ALA A 366 -2.45 -5.65 21.68
N ILE A 367 -2.60 -5.07 20.49
CA ILE A 367 -3.84 -5.16 19.72
C ILE A 367 -4.10 -6.60 19.26
N HIS A 368 -3.06 -7.29 18.79
CA HIS A 368 -3.16 -8.67 18.29
C HIS A 368 -3.47 -9.67 19.41
N SER A 369 -2.96 -9.45 20.61
CA SER A 369 -3.30 -10.20 21.82
C SER A 369 -4.81 -10.27 22.07
N LEU A 370 -5.58 -9.24 21.73
CA LEU A 370 -7.04 -9.28 21.87
C LEU A 370 -7.69 -10.35 20.97
N ASN A 371 -7.16 -10.60 19.76
CA ASN A 371 -7.69 -11.68 18.91
C ASN A 371 -7.44 -13.07 19.52
N ALA A 372 -6.31 -13.24 20.20
CA ALA A 372 -6.00 -14.47 20.94
C ALA A 372 -6.90 -14.63 22.16
N LEU A 373 -7.09 -13.57 22.96
CA LEU A 373 -7.97 -13.61 24.14
C LEU A 373 -9.42 -13.95 23.80
N VAL A 374 -9.92 -13.60 22.60
CA VAL A 374 -11.31 -13.95 22.22
C VAL A 374 -11.39 -15.37 21.59
N GLY A 375 -10.27 -15.98 21.21
CA GLY A 375 -10.21 -17.34 20.65
C GLY A 375 -10.58 -17.45 19.16
N ASN A 376 -10.57 -16.33 18.42
CA ASN A 376 -11.07 -16.26 17.03
C ASN A 376 -9.99 -16.48 15.96
N ILE A 377 -8.84 -17.03 16.32
CA ILE A 377 -7.80 -17.42 15.36
C ILE A 377 -8.19 -18.75 14.71
N GLY A 378 -8.35 -18.75 13.40
CA GLY A 378 -8.78 -19.92 12.63
C GLY A 378 -10.26 -20.22 12.65
N VAL A 379 -11.07 -19.21 13.00
CA VAL A 379 -12.51 -19.32 13.08
C VAL A 379 -13.12 -18.45 11.98
N THR A 380 -14.16 -18.94 11.31
CA THR A 380 -14.97 -18.16 10.36
C THR A 380 -15.52 -16.91 11.06
N GLY A 381 -15.45 -15.74 10.42
CA GLY A 381 -15.74 -14.45 11.06
C GLY A 381 -14.65 -13.94 12.02
N GLY A 382 -13.51 -14.63 12.07
CA GLY A 382 -12.33 -14.32 12.86
C GLY A 382 -11.10 -13.97 12.01
N LEU A 383 -9.93 -14.40 12.48
CA LEU A 383 -8.66 -14.31 11.75
C LEU A 383 -8.42 -15.58 10.93
N LEU A 384 -8.14 -15.40 9.65
CA LEU A 384 -7.81 -16.47 8.71
C LEU A 384 -6.40 -16.24 8.14
N ILE A 385 -5.82 -17.27 7.54
CA ILE A 385 -4.62 -17.13 6.72
C ILE A 385 -5.03 -17.19 5.25
N GLN A 386 -4.49 -16.28 4.46
CA GLN A 386 -4.56 -16.43 3.02
C GLN A 386 -3.60 -17.53 2.58
N GLY A 387 -4.10 -18.49 1.80
CA GLY A 387 -3.26 -19.52 1.19
C GLY A 387 -2.20 -18.94 0.23
N GLU A 388 -1.24 -19.76 -0.18
CA GLU A 388 -0.29 -19.36 -1.21
C GLU A 388 -0.90 -19.50 -2.61
N LEU A 389 -0.52 -18.59 -3.51
CA LEU A 389 -0.87 -18.70 -4.93
C LEU A 389 -0.04 -19.82 -5.56
N PRO A 390 -0.66 -20.84 -6.19
CA PRO A 390 0.06 -21.95 -6.78
C PRO A 390 0.65 -21.58 -8.15
N LEU A 391 1.46 -20.52 -8.22
CA LEU A 391 2.15 -20.11 -9.45
C LEU A 391 3.31 -21.07 -9.75
N ALA A 392 3.66 -21.20 -11.03
CA ALA A 392 4.83 -21.98 -11.42
C ALA A 392 6.09 -21.36 -10.79
N PRO A 393 6.94 -22.15 -10.10
CA PRO A 393 8.16 -21.62 -9.52
C PRO A 393 9.08 -21.11 -10.63
N LEU A 394 9.62 -19.90 -10.43
CA LEU A 394 10.62 -19.36 -11.35
C LEU A 394 11.98 -20.06 -11.13
N PRO A 395 12.83 -20.20 -12.17
CA PRO A 395 14.16 -20.75 -12.01
C PRO A 395 14.97 -19.97 -10.97
N ALA A 396 15.74 -20.65 -10.11
CA ALA A 396 16.61 -19.97 -9.14
C ALA A 396 17.59 -19.02 -9.84
N VAL A 397 17.93 -17.91 -9.20
CA VAL A 397 18.85 -16.93 -9.77
C VAL A 397 20.28 -17.47 -9.68
N LYS A 398 20.96 -17.54 -10.82
CA LYS A 398 22.37 -17.91 -10.92
C LYS A 398 23.23 -16.66 -10.75
N GLN A 399 24.00 -16.62 -9.66
CA GLN A 399 24.91 -15.51 -9.35
C GLN A 399 26.33 -15.86 -9.79
N ASP A 400 26.95 -15.00 -10.60
CA ASP A 400 28.39 -15.08 -10.91
C ASP A 400 29.24 -14.39 -9.84
N GLY A 401 30.56 -14.34 -10.06
CA GLY A 401 31.50 -13.78 -9.09
C GLY A 401 31.26 -12.30 -8.75
N VAL A 402 30.90 -11.47 -9.74
CA VAL A 402 30.59 -10.05 -9.53
C VAL A 402 29.29 -9.92 -8.75
N ALA A 403 28.28 -10.74 -9.10
CA ALA A 403 26.99 -10.69 -8.42
C ALA A 403 27.11 -11.04 -6.93
N ARG A 404 27.84 -12.11 -6.60
CA ARG A 404 28.07 -12.53 -5.21
C ARG A 404 28.79 -11.45 -4.41
N ARG A 405 29.94 -10.97 -4.90
CA ARG A 405 30.69 -9.92 -4.22
C ARG A 405 29.84 -8.66 -4.01
N GLY A 406 29.06 -8.27 -5.01
CA GLY A 406 28.16 -7.14 -4.91
C GLY A 406 27.06 -7.33 -3.85
N LEU A 407 26.45 -8.52 -3.78
CA LEU A 407 25.41 -8.85 -2.80
C LEU A 407 25.94 -9.00 -1.37
N ASP A 408 27.23 -9.30 -1.19
CA ASP A 408 27.89 -9.38 0.11
C ASP A 408 28.09 -7.99 0.76
N HIS A 409 27.90 -6.90 0.01
CA HIS A 409 27.97 -5.55 0.57
C HIS A 409 26.76 -5.20 1.44
N PRO A 410 26.95 -4.38 2.49
CA PRO A 410 25.84 -3.80 3.25
C PRO A 410 24.88 -3.01 2.35
N ARG A 411 23.60 -2.94 2.71
CA ARG A 411 22.62 -2.16 1.96
C ARG A 411 22.80 -0.66 2.17
N ILE A 412 22.56 0.14 1.14
CA ILE A 412 22.66 1.61 1.22
C ILE A 412 21.58 2.23 2.10
N ASP A 413 20.43 1.58 2.25
CA ASP A 413 19.39 2.04 3.19
C ASP A 413 19.71 1.67 4.65
N GLY A 414 20.63 0.73 4.90
CA GLY A 414 20.97 0.26 6.25
C GLY A 414 19.99 -0.78 6.83
N ALA A 415 19.07 -1.32 6.03
CA ALA A 415 18.20 -2.41 6.45
C ALA A 415 19.05 -3.67 6.71
N GLY A 416 18.81 -4.34 7.84
CA GLY A 416 19.62 -5.49 8.27
C GLY A 416 20.92 -5.13 9.00
N GLU A 417 21.13 -3.86 9.38
CA GLU A 417 22.30 -3.40 10.16
C GLU A 417 21.89 -2.78 11.51
N LYS A 418 22.76 -2.89 12.52
CA LYS A 418 22.69 -2.15 13.80
C LYS A 418 21.30 -2.21 14.43
N GLN A 419 20.57 -1.12 14.56
CA GLN A 419 19.23 -1.09 15.15
C GLN A 419 18.11 -1.53 14.20
N TYR A 420 18.38 -1.73 12.91
CA TYR A 420 17.40 -2.09 11.87
C TYR A 420 17.54 -3.55 11.41
N LEU A 421 18.05 -4.44 12.28
CA LEU A 421 18.30 -5.86 11.96
C LEU A 421 17.06 -6.63 11.48
N MET A 422 15.86 -6.26 11.95
CA MET A 422 14.59 -6.94 11.61
C MET A 422 13.80 -6.26 10.48
N VAL A 423 14.37 -5.21 9.89
CA VAL A 423 13.67 -4.36 8.93
C VAL A 423 13.93 -4.81 7.50
N SER A 424 12.90 -4.78 6.65
CA SER A 424 13.04 -5.10 5.23
C SER A 424 13.61 -3.94 4.39
N ASP A 425 13.19 -2.71 4.67
CA ASP A 425 13.56 -1.51 3.90
C ASP A 425 13.61 -0.29 4.85
N THR A 426 14.60 0.59 4.69
CA THR A 426 14.79 1.79 5.54
C THR A 426 15.01 3.06 4.70
N PRO A 427 14.08 3.46 3.81
CA PRO A 427 14.31 4.56 2.89
C PRO A 427 14.58 5.91 3.58
N GLN A 428 14.17 6.06 4.84
CA GLN A 428 14.39 7.22 5.71
C GLN A 428 15.86 7.56 5.90
N LEU A 429 16.76 6.57 5.80
CA LEU A 429 18.20 6.75 5.97
C LEU A 429 18.92 7.08 4.65
N LEU A 430 18.25 6.94 3.50
CA LEU A 430 18.85 7.22 2.20
C LEU A 430 19.44 8.62 2.07
N PRO A 431 18.76 9.70 2.53
CA PRO A 431 19.33 11.05 2.40
C PRO A 431 20.70 11.17 3.05
N GLU A 432 20.84 10.70 4.28
CA GLU A 432 22.08 10.79 5.06
C GLU A 432 23.19 9.90 4.48
N ARG A 433 22.86 8.63 4.16
CA ARG A 433 23.84 7.64 3.67
C ARG A 433 24.36 7.99 2.27
N ILE A 434 23.49 8.45 1.37
CA ILE A 434 23.89 8.93 0.05
C ILE A 434 24.72 10.22 0.17
N MET A 435 24.34 11.14 1.06
CA MET A 435 25.10 12.38 1.26
C MET A 435 26.50 12.15 1.83
N SER A 436 26.64 11.23 2.78
CA SER A 436 27.92 10.89 3.39
C SER A 436 28.79 9.97 2.52
N GLY A 437 28.19 9.29 1.53
CA GLY A 437 28.88 8.27 0.74
C GLY A 437 29.26 7.03 1.56
N THR A 438 28.59 6.81 2.70
CA THR A 438 28.84 5.67 3.60
C THR A 438 27.62 4.74 3.58
N PRO A 439 27.80 3.41 3.43
CA PRO A 439 29.08 2.67 3.38
C PRO A 439 29.83 2.80 2.05
N TYR A 440 29.18 3.31 1.00
CA TYR A 440 29.76 3.57 -0.32
C TYR A 440 28.91 4.61 -1.08
N PRO A 441 29.44 5.25 -2.12
CA PRO A 441 28.66 6.16 -2.98
C PRO A 441 27.67 5.38 -3.86
N VAL A 442 26.52 6.00 -4.18
CA VAL A 442 25.56 5.49 -5.17
C VAL A 442 25.92 6.05 -6.54
N ASN A 443 26.28 5.17 -7.49
CA ASN A 443 26.71 5.57 -8.84
C ASN A 443 25.58 5.55 -9.88
N ALA A 444 24.52 4.80 -9.62
CA ALA A 444 23.32 4.79 -10.46
C ALA A 444 22.06 4.59 -9.61
N LEU A 445 20.99 5.30 -9.94
CA LEU A 445 19.68 5.21 -9.28
C LEU A 445 18.58 4.94 -10.30
N PHE A 446 17.81 3.89 -10.06
CA PHE A 446 16.65 3.53 -10.85
C PHE A 446 15.39 3.84 -10.04
N LEU A 447 14.53 4.70 -10.58
CA LEU A 447 13.23 5.03 -10.00
C LEU A 447 12.16 4.28 -10.78
N PHE A 448 11.51 3.33 -10.13
CA PHE A 448 10.42 2.59 -10.72
C PHE A 448 9.15 2.83 -9.94
N ALA A 449 8.21 3.54 -10.59
CA ALA A 449 6.84 3.60 -10.15
C ALA A 449 6.70 4.17 -8.71
N THR A 450 7.62 5.08 -8.39
CA THR A 450 7.79 5.76 -7.11
C THR A 450 8.11 7.23 -7.38
N ASN A 451 7.73 8.08 -6.43
CA ASN A 451 8.10 9.50 -6.41
C ASN A 451 8.54 9.85 -4.98
N PRO A 452 9.78 9.49 -4.59
CA PRO A 452 10.27 9.73 -3.24
C PRO A 452 10.29 11.21 -2.87
N LEU A 453 10.50 12.13 -3.83
CA LEU A 453 10.50 13.57 -3.54
C LEU A 453 9.10 14.15 -3.24
N ALA A 454 8.02 13.44 -3.57
CA ALA A 454 6.67 13.81 -3.10
C ALA A 454 6.31 13.15 -1.76
N ASN A 455 6.86 11.97 -1.47
CA ASN A 455 6.37 11.10 -0.40
C ASN A 455 7.27 11.02 0.84
N HIS A 456 8.55 11.33 0.70
CA HIS A 456 9.53 11.21 1.78
C HIS A 456 9.41 12.38 2.75
N PRO A 457 9.43 12.16 4.09
CA PRO A 457 9.49 13.25 5.05
C PRO A 457 10.70 14.16 4.81
N ALA A 458 11.93 13.65 4.79
CA ALA A 458 13.12 14.46 4.42
C ALA A 458 13.34 14.63 2.90
N LYS A 459 12.31 15.05 2.15
CA LYS A 459 12.41 15.18 0.67
C LYS A 459 13.46 16.20 0.23
N GLU A 460 13.69 17.27 0.99
CA GLU A 460 14.70 18.29 0.67
C GLU A 460 16.11 17.70 0.77
N SER A 461 16.42 17.04 1.89
CA SER A 461 17.70 16.34 2.07
C SER A 461 17.87 15.22 1.05
N LEU A 462 16.79 14.51 0.69
CA LEU A 462 16.84 13.48 -0.34
C LEU A 462 17.11 14.08 -1.72
N ALA A 463 16.53 15.24 -2.04
CA ALA A 463 16.79 15.93 -3.29
C ALA A 463 18.27 16.32 -3.39
N GLU A 464 18.86 16.89 -2.33
CA GLU A 464 20.30 17.17 -2.28
C GLU A 464 21.16 15.90 -2.40
N ALA A 465 20.74 14.80 -1.75
CA ALA A 465 21.41 13.51 -1.86
C ALA A 465 21.39 12.97 -3.29
N MET A 466 20.23 13.02 -3.96
CA MET A 466 20.08 12.65 -5.36
C MET A 466 20.97 13.51 -6.25
N LYS A 467 21.35 14.73 -5.84
CA LYS A 467 22.25 15.56 -6.65
C LYS A 467 23.66 14.97 -6.79
N LYS A 468 24.10 14.13 -5.86
CA LYS A 468 25.41 13.48 -5.88
C LYS A 468 25.46 12.22 -6.73
N ILE A 469 24.30 11.70 -7.15
CA ILE A 469 24.21 10.46 -7.92
C ILE A 469 24.53 10.78 -9.38
N PRO A 470 25.58 10.18 -9.97
CA PRO A 470 26.03 10.52 -11.33
C PRO A 470 25.08 10.09 -12.45
N PHE A 471 24.18 9.15 -12.19
CA PHE A 471 23.28 8.61 -13.20
C PHE A 471 21.94 8.20 -12.60
N ILE A 472 20.86 8.86 -13.01
CA ILE A 472 19.51 8.61 -12.53
C ILE A 472 18.59 8.28 -13.71
N VAL A 473 17.93 7.14 -13.65
CA VAL A 473 16.96 6.67 -14.63
C VAL A 473 15.59 6.61 -13.98
N SER A 474 14.60 7.27 -14.58
CA SER A 474 13.22 7.26 -14.08
C SER A 474 12.27 6.58 -15.06
N PHE A 475 11.57 5.56 -14.58
CA PHE A 475 10.45 4.91 -15.26
C PHE A 475 9.14 5.51 -14.72
N SER A 476 8.67 6.57 -15.37
CA SER A 476 7.45 7.29 -14.98
C SER A 476 6.66 7.73 -16.20
N PRO A 477 5.32 7.58 -16.20
CA PRO A 477 4.47 8.14 -17.25
C PRO A 477 4.42 9.68 -17.23
N PHE A 478 4.86 10.31 -16.13
CA PHE A 478 4.76 11.76 -15.90
C PHE A 478 6.10 12.37 -15.52
N LEU A 479 6.27 13.67 -15.79
CA LEU A 479 7.44 14.43 -15.34
C LEU A 479 7.26 14.95 -13.90
N ASP A 480 7.20 14.01 -12.96
CA ASP A 480 7.03 14.26 -11.52
C ASP A 480 8.29 14.83 -10.83
N GLU A 481 8.18 15.19 -9.54
CA GLU A 481 9.26 15.78 -8.77
C GLU A 481 10.56 14.97 -8.81
N SER A 482 10.46 13.64 -8.77
CA SER A 482 11.64 12.76 -8.80
C SER A 482 12.15 12.53 -10.23
N SER A 483 11.26 12.37 -11.21
CA SER A 483 11.64 12.28 -12.63
C SER A 483 12.33 13.55 -13.13
N ARG A 484 11.98 14.73 -12.59
CA ARG A 484 12.67 16.00 -12.86
C ARG A 484 14.11 16.05 -12.37
N MET A 485 14.55 15.10 -11.56
CA MET A 485 15.96 14.97 -11.16
C MET A 485 16.73 13.97 -12.03
N ALA A 486 16.04 13.22 -12.89
CA ALA A 486 16.65 12.16 -13.68
C ALA A 486 17.49 12.69 -14.86
N ASP A 487 18.47 11.87 -15.24
CA ASP A 487 19.27 12.04 -16.46
C ASP A 487 18.59 11.41 -17.66
N LEU A 488 17.90 10.29 -17.43
CA LEU A 488 17.05 9.61 -18.41
C LEU A 488 15.64 9.42 -17.85
N VAL A 489 14.63 9.77 -18.64
CA VAL A 489 13.23 9.43 -18.32
C VAL A 489 12.68 8.54 -19.43
N LEU A 490 12.28 7.33 -19.04
CA LEU A 490 11.71 6.31 -19.91
C LEU A 490 10.22 6.19 -19.56
N PRO A 491 9.30 6.58 -20.45
CA PRO A 491 7.88 6.60 -20.10
C PRO A 491 7.30 5.20 -19.99
N ASP A 492 6.81 4.86 -18.80
CA ASP A 492 6.08 3.61 -18.54
C ASP A 492 4.66 3.71 -19.11
N GLN A 493 4.17 2.62 -19.70
CA GLN A 493 2.77 2.50 -20.11
C GLN A 493 1.84 2.56 -18.90
N THR A 494 0.66 3.14 -19.06
CA THR A 494 -0.38 3.05 -18.02
C THR A 494 -0.87 1.59 -17.91
N TYR A 495 -1.57 1.27 -16.83
CA TYR A 495 -2.10 -0.09 -16.62
C TYR A 495 -3.19 -0.51 -17.64
N LEU A 496 -3.65 0.41 -18.50
CA LEU A 496 -4.57 0.13 -19.60
C LEU A 496 -3.84 -0.17 -20.93
N GLU A 497 -2.54 0.08 -21.01
CA GLU A 497 -1.76 -0.03 -22.25
C GLU A 497 -0.76 -1.19 -22.24
N ARG A 498 -0.74 -2.00 -21.17
CA ARG A 498 0.31 -3.00 -20.94
C ARG A 498 -0.20 -4.33 -20.43
N TRP A 499 0.60 -5.35 -20.66
CA TRP A 499 0.52 -6.63 -19.95
C TRP A 499 0.84 -6.44 -18.47
N GLN A 500 -0.02 -6.96 -17.60
CA GLN A 500 0.17 -6.90 -16.15
C GLN A 500 -0.55 -8.03 -15.42
N ASP A 501 -0.05 -8.36 -14.24
CA ASP A 501 -0.74 -9.20 -13.26
C ASP A 501 -1.05 -8.44 -11.98
N ASP A 502 -1.98 -8.98 -11.20
CA ASP A 502 -2.15 -8.64 -9.79
C ASP A 502 -2.33 -9.90 -8.97
N GLN A 503 -1.41 -10.09 -8.03
CA GLN A 503 -1.47 -11.17 -7.05
C GLN A 503 -2.13 -10.58 -5.81
N VAL A 504 -3.43 -10.80 -5.67
CA VAL A 504 -4.20 -10.20 -4.59
C VAL A 504 -3.80 -10.86 -3.28
N THR A 505 -3.08 -10.12 -2.43
CA THR A 505 -2.51 -10.60 -1.17
C THR A 505 -3.05 -9.87 0.06
N HIS A 506 -4.04 -9.00 -0.10
CA HIS A 506 -4.61 -8.26 1.03
C HIS A 506 -5.79 -9.03 1.63
N LEU A 507 -5.82 -9.11 2.96
CA LEU A 507 -6.88 -9.40 3.96
C LEU A 507 -8.28 -9.97 3.53
N ALA A 508 -8.43 -10.59 2.36
CA ALA A 508 -9.71 -10.99 1.78
C ALA A 508 -10.07 -12.46 2.07
N GLY A 509 -9.09 -13.25 2.51
CA GLY A 509 -9.30 -14.62 2.98
C GLY A 509 -9.32 -15.67 1.88
N PHE A 510 -9.00 -15.28 0.65
CA PHE A 510 -8.89 -16.16 -0.50
C PHE A 510 -7.71 -15.72 -1.37
N THR A 511 -7.22 -16.62 -2.22
CA THR A 511 -6.18 -16.27 -3.18
C THR A 511 -6.79 -15.90 -4.51
N CYS A 512 -6.24 -14.89 -5.17
CA CYS A 512 -6.68 -14.47 -6.49
C CYS A 512 -5.48 -13.99 -7.31
N PHE A 513 -5.42 -14.46 -8.56
CA PHE A 513 -4.47 -14.05 -9.57
C PHE A 513 -5.24 -13.40 -10.70
N SER A 514 -5.01 -12.11 -10.93
CA SER A 514 -5.59 -11.39 -12.06
C SER A 514 -4.54 -11.18 -13.14
N VAL A 515 -4.96 -11.23 -14.41
CA VAL A 515 -4.13 -10.86 -15.55
C VAL A 515 -4.89 -9.88 -16.43
N ALA A 516 -4.17 -8.92 -17.00
CA ALA A 516 -4.71 -7.99 -17.97
C ALA A 516 -3.77 -7.86 -19.17
N GLN A 517 -4.37 -7.87 -20.35
CA GLN A 517 -3.73 -7.49 -21.59
C GLN A 517 -3.93 -5.98 -21.86
N PRO A 518 -3.13 -5.36 -22.74
CA PRO A 518 -3.39 -4.01 -23.21
C PRO A 518 -4.81 -3.90 -23.77
N VAL A 519 -5.61 -2.97 -23.26
CA VAL A 519 -7.00 -2.74 -23.75
C VAL A 519 -7.05 -1.70 -24.86
N SER A 520 -5.96 -0.96 -25.06
CA SER A 520 -5.80 0.01 -26.13
C SER A 520 -4.39 -0.07 -26.68
N ARG A 521 -4.19 0.43 -27.90
CA ARG A 521 -2.85 0.67 -28.43
C ARG A 521 -2.20 1.77 -27.59
N SER A 522 -0.88 1.67 -27.39
CA SER A 522 -0.11 2.70 -26.70
C SER A 522 -0.35 4.07 -27.37
N LEU A 523 -0.78 5.07 -26.60
CA LEU A 523 -1.10 6.40 -27.14
C LEU A 523 0.15 7.18 -27.56
N HIS A 524 1.29 6.85 -26.95
CA HIS A 524 2.57 7.48 -27.24
C HIS A 524 3.68 6.43 -27.38
N ASP A 525 4.91 6.85 -27.62
CA ASP A 525 6.09 5.97 -27.66
C ASP A 525 6.53 5.55 -26.25
N THR A 526 5.64 4.81 -25.58
CA THR A 526 5.84 4.28 -24.23
C THR A 526 6.00 2.77 -24.26
N ARG A 527 6.76 2.22 -23.31
CA ARG A 527 6.93 0.76 -23.17
C ARG A 527 6.64 0.34 -21.74
N ASN A 528 6.18 -0.88 -21.56
CA ASN A 528 6.08 -1.50 -20.25
C ASN A 528 7.48 -1.63 -19.64
N THR A 529 7.66 -1.11 -18.44
CA THR A 529 8.96 -1.13 -17.74
C THR A 529 9.52 -2.54 -17.58
N ALA A 530 8.66 -3.55 -17.37
CA ALA A 530 9.13 -4.92 -17.23
C ALA A 530 9.81 -5.41 -18.53
N ASP A 531 9.24 -5.09 -19.69
CA ASP A 531 9.85 -5.40 -20.99
C ASP A 531 11.17 -4.65 -21.20
N ALA A 532 11.25 -3.39 -20.77
CA ALA A 532 12.49 -2.63 -20.81
C ALA A 532 13.59 -3.27 -19.94
N VAL A 533 13.27 -3.73 -18.73
CA VAL A 533 14.23 -4.43 -17.86
C VAL A 533 14.66 -5.77 -18.47
N LEU A 534 13.74 -6.54 -19.06
CA LEU A 534 14.10 -7.77 -19.78
C LEU A 534 15.07 -7.48 -20.95
N GLN A 535 14.84 -6.40 -21.70
CA GLN A 535 15.74 -5.98 -22.78
C GLN A 535 17.11 -5.51 -22.26
N ILE A 536 17.15 -4.75 -21.15
CA ILE A 536 18.41 -4.36 -20.48
C ILE A 536 19.19 -5.60 -20.06
N SER A 537 18.53 -6.57 -19.40
CA SER A 537 19.15 -7.81 -18.95
C SER A 537 19.76 -8.61 -20.11
N ARG A 538 19.07 -8.71 -21.25
CA ARG A 538 19.60 -9.35 -22.45
C ARG A 538 20.81 -8.62 -23.00
N SER A 539 20.75 -7.29 -23.04
CA SER A 539 21.83 -6.45 -23.59
C SER A 539 23.09 -6.46 -22.70
N LEU A 540 22.94 -6.68 -21.39
CA LEU A 540 24.07 -6.90 -20.47
C LEU A 540 24.77 -8.25 -20.71
N GLY A 541 24.08 -9.22 -21.31
CA GLY A 541 24.64 -10.54 -21.61
C GLY A 541 25.02 -11.36 -20.38
N GLY A 542 25.85 -12.39 -20.59
CA GLY A 542 26.45 -13.20 -19.54
C GLY A 542 25.43 -13.86 -18.60
N SER A 543 25.77 -13.92 -17.31
CA SER A 543 24.94 -14.48 -16.24
C SER A 543 23.62 -13.72 -16.05
N VAL A 544 23.62 -12.39 -16.27
CA VAL A 544 22.42 -11.57 -16.12
C VAL A 544 21.38 -11.99 -17.14
N ALA A 545 21.73 -12.09 -18.42
CA ALA A 545 20.81 -12.53 -19.48
C ALA A 545 20.27 -13.95 -19.24
N GLN A 546 21.12 -14.89 -18.79
CA GLN A 546 20.71 -16.28 -18.51
C GLN A 546 19.64 -16.41 -17.42
N ASN A 547 19.52 -15.41 -16.54
CA ASN A 547 18.50 -15.39 -15.52
C ASN A 547 17.11 -14.98 -16.04
N PHE A 548 16.99 -14.49 -17.28
CA PHE A 548 15.75 -14.03 -17.89
C PHE A 548 15.47 -14.76 -19.21
N PRO A 549 14.92 -15.99 -19.17
CA PRO A 549 14.63 -16.77 -20.38
C PRO A 549 13.43 -16.24 -21.19
N TRP A 550 12.76 -15.18 -20.73
CA TRP A 550 11.55 -14.63 -21.35
C TRP A 550 11.89 -13.46 -22.28
N GLU A 551 11.31 -13.44 -23.47
CA GLU A 551 11.49 -12.34 -24.41
C GLU A 551 10.64 -11.14 -24.01
N LYS A 552 9.39 -11.39 -23.67
CA LYS A 552 8.39 -10.40 -23.25
C LYS A 552 7.86 -10.71 -21.85
N PHE A 553 7.32 -9.69 -21.21
CA PHE A 553 6.67 -9.82 -19.92
C PHE A 553 5.45 -10.74 -19.98
N GLU A 554 4.72 -10.75 -21.10
CA GLU A 554 3.64 -11.71 -21.37
C GLU A 554 4.10 -13.17 -21.21
N ASP A 555 5.29 -13.52 -21.72
CA ASP A 555 5.83 -14.88 -21.63
C ASP A 555 6.07 -15.29 -20.18
N LEU A 556 6.51 -14.36 -19.33
CA LEU A 556 6.67 -14.58 -17.89
C LEU A 556 5.31 -14.79 -17.21
N LEU A 557 4.30 -13.99 -17.54
CA LEU A 557 2.95 -14.15 -17.00
C LEU A 557 2.36 -15.52 -17.40
N ARG A 558 2.50 -15.87 -18.67
CA ARG A 558 2.04 -17.16 -19.22
C ARG A 558 2.85 -18.33 -18.65
N ALA A 559 4.14 -18.19 -18.39
CA ALA A 559 4.90 -19.24 -17.71
C ALA A 559 4.43 -19.43 -16.26
N GLY A 560 4.25 -18.33 -15.53
CA GLY A 560 3.79 -18.32 -14.14
C GLY A 560 2.41 -18.95 -13.96
N ALA A 561 1.46 -18.64 -14.85
CA ALA A 561 0.08 -19.13 -14.78
C ALA A 561 -0.05 -20.64 -15.06
N GLN A 562 0.97 -21.32 -15.60
CA GLN A 562 0.96 -22.78 -15.73
C GLN A 562 0.81 -23.49 -14.38
N GLY A 563 1.33 -22.90 -13.29
CA GLY A 563 1.16 -23.45 -11.96
C GLY A 563 -0.31 -23.50 -11.55
N LEU A 564 -1.08 -22.45 -11.88
CA LEU A 564 -2.51 -22.38 -11.55
C LEU A 564 -3.27 -23.52 -12.23
N TYR A 565 -3.01 -23.75 -13.52
CA TYR A 565 -3.59 -24.84 -14.28
C TYR A 565 -3.19 -26.22 -13.71
N LYS A 566 -1.88 -26.44 -13.47
CA LYS A 566 -1.35 -27.71 -12.93
C LYS A 566 -1.82 -28.01 -11.51
N SER A 567 -2.16 -26.98 -10.74
CA SER A 567 -2.57 -27.15 -9.35
C SER A 567 -3.85 -27.96 -9.19
N GLY A 568 -4.71 -27.99 -10.23
CA GLY A 568 -6.00 -28.69 -10.19
C GLY A 568 -7.00 -28.12 -9.20
N ARG A 569 -6.69 -26.97 -8.55
CA ARG A 569 -7.57 -26.27 -7.60
C ARG A 569 -7.92 -24.87 -8.09
N GLY A 570 -8.93 -24.27 -7.47
CA GLY A 570 -9.45 -22.94 -7.83
C GLY A 570 -10.02 -22.87 -9.24
N TYR A 571 -10.48 -21.69 -9.64
CA TYR A 571 -11.20 -21.51 -10.90
C TYR A 571 -10.84 -20.22 -11.59
N VAL A 572 -10.93 -20.23 -12.92
CA VAL A 572 -11.11 -18.97 -13.65
C VAL A 572 -12.50 -18.44 -13.28
N VAL A 573 -12.59 -17.17 -12.87
CA VAL A 573 -13.83 -16.58 -12.35
C VAL A 573 -15.00 -16.81 -13.32
N SER A 574 -16.16 -17.20 -12.80
CA SER A 574 -17.34 -17.52 -13.61
C SER A 574 -18.63 -17.05 -12.95
N VAL A 575 -19.79 -17.31 -13.58
CA VAL A 575 -21.08 -16.91 -13.04
C VAL A 575 -21.39 -17.63 -11.73
N HIS A 576 -22.04 -16.93 -10.79
CA HIS A 576 -22.17 -17.38 -9.40
C HIS A 576 -22.83 -18.76 -9.22
N ALA A 577 -23.77 -19.12 -10.09
CA ALA A 577 -24.46 -20.41 -10.03
C ALA A 577 -23.52 -21.60 -10.31
N GLU A 578 -22.61 -21.44 -11.29
CA GLU A 578 -21.59 -22.44 -11.60
C GLU A 578 -20.55 -22.53 -10.49
N GLU A 579 -20.15 -21.39 -9.92
CA GLU A 579 -19.25 -21.34 -8.77
C GLU A 579 -19.85 -22.07 -7.55
N ALA A 580 -21.14 -21.89 -7.29
CA ALA A 580 -21.82 -22.52 -6.16
C ALA A 580 -21.90 -24.05 -6.30
N LEU A 581 -22.25 -24.54 -7.49
CA LEU A 581 -22.30 -25.97 -7.78
C LEU A 581 -20.92 -26.64 -7.63
N ARG A 582 -19.86 -26.01 -8.15
CA ARG A 582 -18.49 -26.54 -8.06
C ARG A 582 -18.00 -26.61 -6.61
N LYS A 583 -18.29 -25.58 -5.80
CA LYS A 583 -17.98 -25.59 -4.36
C LYS A 583 -18.65 -26.76 -3.62
N VAL A 584 -19.85 -27.15 -4.02
CA VAL A 584 -20.53 -28.32 -3.42
C VAL A 584 -19.82 -29.62 -3.79
N LEU A 585 -19.47 -29.79 -5.08
CA LEU A 585 -18.76 -30.97 -5.56
C LEU A 585 -17.37 -31.14 -4.90
N GLU A 586 -16.63 -30.05 -4.72
CA GLU A 586 -15.31 -30.09 -4.08
C GLU A 586 -15.36 -30.37 -2.59
N ARG A 587 -16.37 -29.84 -1.87
CA ARG A 587 -16.60 -30.22 -0.47
C ARG A 587 -16.84 -31.73 -0.32
N GLN A 588 -17.31 -32.38 -1.38
CA GLN A 588 -17.50 -33.83 -1.46
C GLN A 588 -16.28 -34.56 -2.05
N GLY A 589 -15.17 -33.86 -2.32
CA GLY A 589 -13.91 -34.42 -2.80
C GLY A 589 -13.78 -34.52 -4.33
N TYR A 590 -14.74 -34.00 -5.10
CA TYR A 590 -14.74 -34.09 -6.57
C TYR A 590 -14.17 -32.82 -7.21
N TRP A 591 -13.03 -32.97 -7.89
CA TRP A 591 -12.39 -31.91 -8.68
C TRP A 591 -12.59 -32.20 -10.16
N LEU A 592 -13.32 -31.34 -10.87
CA LEU A 592 -13.56 -31.49 -12.30
C LEU A 592 -12.69 -30.48 -13.07
N PRO A 593 -11.77 -30.93 -13.95
CA PRO A 593 -10.96 -30.03 -14.76
C PRO A 593 -11.88 -29.22 -15.69
N GLU A 594 -11.83 -27.89 -15.57
CA GLU A 594 -12.65 -26.98 -16.38
C GLU A 594 -12.16 -26.90 -17.84
N PHE A 595 -10.85 -27.03 -18.06
CA PHE A 595 -10.22 -26.83 -19.36
C PHE A 595 -9.45 -28.08 -19.78
N LYS A 596 -9.51 -28.41 -21.07
CA LYS A 596 -8.86 -29.59 -21.66
C LYS A 596 -7.34 -29.45 -21.73
N ASP A 597 -6.86 -28.24 -21.96
CA ASP A 597 -5.45 -27.90 -22.10
C ASP A 597 -5.15 -26.51 -21.52
N TYR A 598 -3.87 -26.19 -21.44
CA TYR A 598 -3.38 -24.95 -20.86
C TYR A 598 -3.75 -23.71 -21.69
N ASP A 599 -3.86 -23.85 -23.02
CA ASP A 599 -4.13 -22.71 -23.90
C ASP A 599 -5.59 -22.28 -23.80
N ALA A 600 -6.51 -23.25 -23.68
CA ALA A 600 -7.90 -22.99 -23.35
C ALA A 600 -8.04 -22.30 -21.97
N PHE A 601 -7.29 -22.75 -20.96
CA PHE A 601 -7.24 -22.11 -19.65
C PHE A 601 -6.73 -20.66 -19.73
N TRP A 602 -5.62 -20.44 -20.43
CA TRP A 602 -5.01 -19.12 -20.59
C TRP A 602 -5.96 -18.15 -21.30
N ASN A 603 -6.58 -18.58 -22.40
CA ASN A 603 -7.55 -17.77 -23.13
C ASN A 603 -8.78 -17.41 -22.28
N ALA A 604 -9.31 -18.37 -21.51
CA ALA A 604 -10.40 -18.10 -20.59
C ALA A 604 -9.98 -17.12 -19.48
N LEU A 605 -8.76 -17.28 -18.95
CA LEU A 605 -8.20 -16.37 -17.95
C LEU A 605 -8.08 -14.94 -18.48
N LEU A 606 -7.67 -14.75 -19.74
CA LEU A 606 -7.64 -13.43 -20.40
C LEU A 606 -9.03 -12.84 -20.62
N GLN A 607 -10.00 -13.65 -21.03
CA GLN A 607 -11.37 -13.22 -21.31
C GLN A 607 -12.18 -12.90 -20.05
N ARG A 608 -11.92 -13.60 -18.94
CA ARG A 608 -12.65 -13.43 -17.68
C ARG A 608 -11.89 -12.58 -16.66
N GLY A 609 -10.58 -12.42 -16.83
CA GLY A 609 -9.71 -11.45 -16.13
C GLY A 609 -9.08 -11.92 -14.82
N ALA A 610 -9.52 -13.05 -14.25
CA ALA A 610 -8.93 -13.57 -13.01
C ALA A 610 -9.14 -15.07 -12.80
N TRP A 611 -8.23 -15.66 -12.03
CA TRP A 611 -8.35 -16.93 -11.36
C TRP A 611 -8.47 -16.69 -9.85
N TRP A 612 -9.25 -17.50 -9.15
CA TRP A 612 -9.36 -17.43 -7.70
C TRP A 612 -9.62 -18.78 -7.08
N ASP A 613 -9.15 -18.94 -5.85
CA ASP A 613 -9.42 -20.12 -5.03
C ASP A 613 -10.19 -19.70 -3.78
N PRO A 614 -11.50 -20.04 -3.70
CA PRO A 614 -12.34 -19.70 -2.56
C PRO A 614 -12.14 -20.64 -1.37
N THR A 615 -11.33 -21.71 -1.50
CA THR A 615 -11.18 -22.78 -0.48
C THR A 615 -10.40 -22.34 0.77
N GLY A 616 -10.15 -21.05 0.96
CA GLY A 616 -9.59 -20.46 2.20
C GLY A 616 -10.46 -20.59 3.47
N LEU A 617 -11.29 -21.64 3.56
CA LEU A 617 -12.06 -22.04 4.74
C LEU A 617 -11.18 -22.91 5.68
N PRO A 618 -11.46 -22.95 6.99
CA PRO A 618 -10.48 -22.78 8.03
C PRO A 618 -9.32 -23.77 7.95
N VAL A 619 -8.12 -23.22 7.84
CA VAL A 619 -6.89 -23.92 8.19
C VAL A 619 -7.00 -24.26 9.68
N SER A 620 -6.77 -25.52 10.05
CA SER A 620 -6.83 -25.94 11.46
C SER A 620 -6.00 -24.99 12.34
N ARG A 621 -6.46 -24.71 13.58
CA ARG A 621 -5.75 -23.81 14.52
C ARG A 621 -4.24 -24.10 14.57
N LYS A 622 -3.86 -25.39 14.50
CA LYS A 622 -2.46 -25.84 14.48
C LYS A 622 -1.67 -25.35 13.26
N ALA A 623 -2.27 -25.29 12.09
CA ALA A 623 -1.57 -24.81 10.89
C ALA A 623 -1.47 -23.28 10.81
N LEU A 624 -2.15 -22.55 11.72
CA LEU A 624 -2.05 -21.11 11.91
C LEU A 624 -1.00 -20.68 12.95
N LEU A 625 -0.50 -21.63 13.74
CA LEU A 625 0.45 -21.38 14.84
C LEU A 625 1.78 -22.06 14.51
N ARG A 626 2.69 -21.31 13.87
CA ARG A 626 4.00 -21.78 13.40
C ARG A 626 5.17 -21.12 14.14
N THR A 627 4.91 -20.65 15.36
CA THR A 627 5.93 -20.11 16.26
C THR A 627 6.86 -21.23 16.75
N PRO A 628 8.01 -20.90 17.38
CA PRO A 628 8.88 -21.91 17.97
C PRO A 628 8.18 -22.80 19.02
N SER A 629 7.21 -22.27 19.78
CA SER A 629 6.40 -23.06 20.71
C SER A 629 5.27 -23.86 20.04
N GLY A 630 4.98 -23.63 18.76
CA GLY A 630 3.79 -24.17 18.09
C GLY A 630 2.46 -23.59 18.60
N LYS A 631 2.50 -22.53 19.40
CA LYS A 631 1.36 -21.86 20.04
C LYS A 631 1.31 -20.37 19.69
N PHE A 632 0.21 -19.69 20.00
CA PHE A 632 0.17 -18.23 20.01
C PHE A 632 1.06 -17.71 21.13
N GLU A 633 2.03 -16.86 20.82
CA GLU A 633 3.01 -16.40 21.79
C GLU A 633 2.69 -14.98 22.27
N PHE A 634 2.19 -14.86 23.51
CA PHE A 634 2.16 -13.58 24.20
C PHE A 634 3.59 -13.14 24.55
N TYR A 635 4.39 -14.06 25.09
CA TYR A 635 5.83 -13.91 25.22
C TYR A 635 6.49 -14.46 23.94
N SER A 636 7.03 -13.59 23.09
CA SER A 636 7.61 -13.99 21.80
C SER A 636 8.98 -14.65 21.99
N THR A 637 8.99 -15.97 21.93
CA THR A 637 10.21 -16.78 21.91
C THR A 637 10.97 -16.58 20.61
N ALA A 638 10.27 -16.31 19.50
CA ALA A 638 10.88 -15.96 18.22
C ALA A 638 11.73 -14.67 18.33
N LEU A 639 11.21 -13.63 19.00
CA LEU A 639 11.96 -12.41 19.25
C LEU A 639 13.12 -12.66 20.22
N ARG A 640 12.91 -13.49 21.25
CA ARG A 640 13.97 -13.88 22.20
C ARG A 640 15.15 -14.57 21.49
N GLN A 641 14.87 -15.59 20.68
CA GLN A 641 15.87 -16.30 19.90
C GLN A 641 16.63 -15.36 18.96
N PHE A 642 15.93 -14.40 18.37
CA PHE A 642 16.55 -13.39 17.51
C PHE A 642 17.50 -12.48 18.30
N VAL A 643 17.05 -11.94 19.44
CA VAL A 643 17.87 -11.10 20.34
C VAL A 643 19.08 -11.87 20.88
N ASP A 644 18.91 -13.12 21.28
CA ASP A 644 20.00 -13.96 21.77
C ASP A 644 21.04 -14.22 20.66
N LYS A 645 20.59 -14.46 19.43
CA LYS A 645 21.47 -14.63 18.27
C LYS A 645 22.24 -13.35 17.96
N ALA A 646 21.56 -12.20 17.93
CA ALA A 646 22.18 -10.90 17.71
C ALA A 646 23.20 -10.58 18.82
N THR A 647 22.87 -10.87 20.07
CA THR A 647 23.76 -10.70 21.23
C THR A 647 25.00 -11.58 21.15
N LYS A 648 24.88 -12.82 20.64
CA LYS A 648 26.04 -13.70 20.41
C LYS A 648 26.95 -13.19 19.30
N GLN A 649 26.40 -12.55 18.27
CA GLN A 649 27.16 -12.05 17.13
C GLN A 649 27.82 -10.68 17.40
N GLU A 650 27.12 -9.76 18.06
CA GLU A 650 27.55 -8.36 18.25
C GLU A 650 27.88 -8.00 19.72
N GLY A 651 27.64 -8.90 20.67
CA GLY A 651 27.77 -8.68 22.11
C GLY A 651 26.56 -7.95 22.75
N LYS A 652 26.53 -7.88 24.09
CA LYS A 652 25.46 -7.20 24.87
C LYS A 652 25.35 -5.68 24.61
N LYS A 653 26.33 -5.08 23.92
CA LYS A 653 26.34 -3.67 23.51
C LYS A 653 25.77 -3.44 22.11
N SER A 654 25.14 -4.45 21.49
CA SER A 654 24.47 -4.28 20.20
C SER A 654 23.54 -3.07 20.22
N SER A 655 23.63 -2.24 19.17
CA SER A 655 22.76 -1.08 18.97
C SER A 655 21.29 -1.48 18.93
N PHE A 656 20.98 -2.67 18.41
CA PHE A 656 19.62 -3.21 18.40
C PHE A 656 19.11 -3.48 19.81
N VAL A 657 19.87 -4.27 20.59
CA VAL A 657 19.45 -4.71 21.93
C VAL A 657 19.34 -3.52 22.87
N SER A 658 20.29 -2.58 22.82
CA SER A 658 20.23 -1.36 23.63
C SER A 658 19.05 -0.45 23.27
N THR A 659 18.74 -0.30 21.98
CA THR A 659 17.58 0.51 21.53
C THR A 659 16.26 -0.16 21.87
N LEU A 660 16.15 -1.47 21.68
CA LEU A 660 14.98 -2.27 22.06
C LEU A 660 14.77 -2.26 23.58
N ALA A 661 15.86 -2.33 24.35
CA ALA A 661 15.83 -2.37 25.80
C ALA A 661 15.65 -1.02 26.50
N ALA A 662 15.54 0.09 25.76
CA ALA A 662 15.52 1.46 26.27
C ALA A 662 14.51 1.67 27.42
N GLY A 663 14.93 1.38 28.65
CA GLY A 663 14.14 1.48 29.88
C GLY A 663 13.21 0.31 30.19
N LYS A 664 13.31 -0.84 29.51
CA LYS A 664 12.49 -2.04 29.77
C LYS A 664 13.32 -3.13 30.47
N SER A 665 12.71 -3.83 31.43
CA SER A 665 13.30 -5.09 31.94
C SER A 665 13.30 -6.16 30.84
N GLU A 666 14.13 -7.19 31.02
CA GLU A 666 14.37 -8.21 30.00
C GLU A 666 13.08 -8.88 29.49
N ASP A 667 12.18 -9.28 30.38
CA ASP A 667 10.91 -9.92 29.99
C ASP A 667 9.97 -9.00 29.20
N LEU A 668 9.96 -7.70 29.52
CA LEU A 668 9.06 -6.73 28.90
C LEU A 668 9.40 -6.46 27.43
N LEU A 669 10.59 -6.87 26.97
CA LEU A 669 10.99 -6.80 25.56
C LEU A 669 10.22 -7.80 24.70
N PHE A 670 9.83 -8.92 25.31
CA PHE A 670 9.24 -10.06 24.60
C PHE A 670 7.74 -10.14 24.81
N LEU A 671 7.19 -9.36 25.74
CA LEU A 671 5.76 -9.23 26.03
C LEU A 671 5.15 -8.02 25.32
N PRO A 672 3.81 -7.95 25.18
CA PRO A 672 3.09 -6.78 24.68
C PRO A 672 3.08 -5.62 25.69
N ALA A 673 4.26 -5.10 26.05
CA ALA A 673 4.44 -4.05 27.03
C ALA A 673 4.59 -2.68 26.35
N VAL A 674 3.61 -1.80 26.51
CA VAL A 674 3.58 -0.45 25.94
C VAL A 674 3.81 0.57 27.06
N ALA A 675 4.84 1.41 26.91
CA ALA A 675 5.18 2.40 27.92
C ALA A 675 4.04 3.42 28.13
N ILE A 676 3.64 3.62 29.39
CA ILE A 676 2.69 4.68 29.77
C ILE A 676 3.47 5.99 29.85
N ARG A 677 3.38 6.79 28.78
CA ARG A 677 4.00 8.12 28.75
C ARG A 677 2.99 9.17 29.18
N SER A 678 3.40 10.05 30.08
CA SER A 678 2.66 11.29 30.31
C SER A 678 2.66 12.09 29.01
N PRO A 679 1.55 12.75 28.63
CA PRO A 679 1.53 13.58 27.45
C PRO A 679 2.52 14.74 27.64
N GLU A 680 3.71 14.63 27.05
CA GLU A 680 4.64 15.75 26.93
C GLU A 680 3.95 16.85 26.13
N LYS A 681 3.54 17.91 26.81
CA LYS A 681 3.14 19.16 26.16
C LYS A 681 4.44 19.92 25.91
N ALA A 682 4.94 19.91 24.67
CA ALA A 682 5.93 20.92 24.32
C ALA A 682 5.24 22.27 24.38
N GLU A 683 5.69 23.17 25.27
CA GLU A 683 5.12 24.51 25.39
C GLU A 683 5.07 25.25 24.05
N SER A 684 6.03 24.96 23.16
CA SER A 684 6.17 25.54 21.83
C SER A 684 5.26 24.92 20.76
N PHE A 685 4.78 23.67 20.91
CA PHE A 685 3.94 22.95 19.94
C PHE A 685 2.79 22.18 20.63
N PRO A 686 1.71 22.86 21.05
CA PRO A 686 0.72 22.30 21.96
C PRO A 686 -0.28 21.32 21.30
N LEU A 687 -0.33 21.22 19.98
CA LEU A 687 -1.29 20.39 19.24
C LEU A 687 -0.60 19.16 18.62
N ARG A 688 -1.34 18.08 18.42
CA ARG A 688 -0.85 16.88 17.72
C ARG A 688 -1.37 16.82 16.30
N LEU A 689 -0.49 16.54 15.35
CA LEU A 689 -0.85 16.29 13.96
C LEU A 689 -1.29 14.84 13.77
N ASN A 690 -2.46 14.64 13.18
CA ASN A 690 -2.89 13.35 12.66
C ASN A 690 -3.14 13.45 11.15
N THR A 691 -2.40 12.66 10.37
CA THR A 691 -2.58 12.60 8.93
C THR A 691 -3.52 11.47 8.54
N TYR A 692 -4.34 11.69 7.52
CA TYR A 692 -5.31 10.69 7.06
C TYR A 692 -5.40 10.66 5.53
N ARG A 693 -6.05 9.64 4.95
CA ARG A 693 -6.16 9.47 3.50
C ARG A 693 -7.62 9.46 3.06
N LEU A 694 -7.89 10.09 1.93
CA LEU A 694 -9.23 10.15 1.34
C LEU A 694 -9.46 8.99 0.37
N MET A 695 -10.70 8.49 0.30
CA MET A 695 -11.11 7.45 -0.65
C MET A 695 -10.78 7.83 -2.10
N SER A 696 -11.00 9.10 -2.45
CA SER A 696 -10.77 9.70 -3.77
C SER A 696 -9.32 10.02 -4.07
N ARG A 697 -8.36 9.70 -3.19
CA ARG A 697 -6.94 9.95 -3.42
C ARG A 697 -6.19 8.63 -3.62
N PRO A 698 -5.62 8.40 -4.82
CA PRO A 698 -4.68 7.31 -5.07
C PRO A 698 -3.48 7.36 -4.12
N MET A 699 -2.84 6.21 -3.88
CA MET A 699 -1.78 6.15 -2.86
C MET A 699 -0.50 6.89 -3.24
N GLY A 700 -0.24 7.08 -4.53
CA GLY A 700 0.93 7.79 -5.05
C GLY A 700 0.62 9.22 -5.51
N GLY A 701 -0.54 9.78 -5.16
CA GLY A 701 -0.96 11.12 -5.57
C GLY A 701 -2.37 11.15 -6.14
N GLY A 702 -2.54 11.81 -7.29
CA GLY A 702 -3.85 12.10 -7.90
C GLY A 702 -4.16 13.59 -8.05
N ARG A 703 -3.15 14.45 -7.88
CA ARG A 703 -3.26 15.90 -8.13
C ARG A 703 -3.46 16.26 -9.60
N ASN A 704 -3.09 15.35 -10.51
CA ASN A 704 -3.34 15.49 -11.95
C ASN A 704 -4.64 14.79 -12.40
N GLN A 705 -5.53 14.43 -11.47
CA GLN A 705 -6.81 13.78 -11.77
C GLN A 705 -7.97 14.68 -11.34
N PRO A 706 -8.37 15.65 -12.19
CA PRO A 706 -9.43 16.62 -11.89
C PRO A 706 -10.74 16.02 -11.36
N TRP A 707 -11.20 14.88 -11.90
CA TRP A 707 -12.46 14.27 -11.47
C TRP A 707 -12.37 13.78 -10.03
N LEU A 708 -11.20 13.29 -9.64
CA LEU A 708 -10.94 12.90 -8.26
C LEU A 708 -10.81 14.14 -7.37
N LEU A 709 -10.09 15.18 -7.80
CA LEU A 709 -9.92 16.43 -7.04
C LEU A 709 -11.24 17.13 -6.75
N GLU A 710 -12.16 17.09 -7.72
CA GLU A 710 -13.50 17.66 -7.63
C GLU A 710 -14.38 16.94 -6.60
N GLN A 711 -14.11 15.65 -6.31
CA GLN A 711 -14.83 14.93 -5.25
C GLN A 711 -14.52 15.53 -3.87
N PRO A 712 -15.50 16.12 -3.19
CA PRO A 712 -15.27 16.76 -1.90
C PRO A 712 -15.03 15.73 -0.81
N ALA A 713 -14.20 16.10 0.18
CA ALA A 713 -14.07 15.34 1.41
C ALA A 713 -15.42 15.30 2.14
N VAL A 714 -15.86 14.09 2.53
CA VAL A 714 -17.21 13.82 3.05
C VAL A 714 -17.62 14.74 4.21
N HIS A 715 -16.68 15.07 5.11
CA HIS A 715 -16.99 15.78 6.35
C HIS A 715 -16.99 17.30 6.22
N VAL A 716 -15.95 17.85 5.61
CA VAL A 716 -15.71 19.30 5.57
C VAL A 716 -15.99 19.92 4.20
N ARG A 717 -16.46 19.09 3.24
CA ARG A 717 -16.77 19.48 1.86
C ARG A 717 -15.63 20.23 1.16
N ALA A 718 -14.40 19.97 1.56
CA ALA A 718 -13.21 20.53 0.95
C ALA A 718 -12.84 19.75 -0.31
N SER A 719 -12.56 20.46 -1.40
CA SER A 719 -12.07 19.95 -2.67
C SER A 719 -11.02 20.92 -3.22
N TRP A 720 -10.24 20.47 -4.20
CA TRP A 720 -9.21 21.24 -4.92
C TRP A 720 -8.04 21.78 -4.11
N GLU A 721 -8.26 22.41 -2.96
CA GLU A 721 -7.25 23.03 -2.12
C GLU A 721 -6.78 22.10 -1.00
N ALA A 722 -5.63 22.38 -0.39
CA ALA A 722 -5.19 21.73 0.84
C ALA A 722 -5.75 22.43 2.09
N TRP A 723 -6.18 21.65 3.08
CA TRP A 723 -6.82 22.17 4.29
C TRP A 723 -6.28 21.53 5.58
N VAL A 724 -6.57 22.18 6.70
CA VAL A 724 -6.40 21.65 8.06
C VAL A 724 -7.74 21.63 8.77
N GLU A 725 -8.08 20.49 9.38
CA GLU A 725 -9.25 20.35 10.23
C GLU A 725 -8.90 20.71 11.67
N ILE A 726 -9.64 21.65 12.26
CA ILE A 726 -9.40 22.17 13.61
C ILE A 726 -10.69 22.09 14.43
N HIS A 727 -10.58 21.63 15.68
CA HIS A 727 -11.71 21.66 16.60
C HIS A 727 -12.20 23.11 16.89
N PRO A 728 -13.51 23.39 16.88
CA PRO A 728 -14.04 24.76 17.08
C PRO A 728 -13.56 25.44 18.36
N LYS A 729 -13.47 24.71 19.48
CA LYS A 729 -12.94 25.24 20.76
C LYS A 729 -11.48 25.73 20.62
N THR A 730 -10.67 24.97 19.89
CA THR A 730 -9.26 25.30 19.65
C THR A 730 -9.13 26.49 18.72
N ALA A 731 -9.93 26.52 17.65
CA ALA A 731 -9.97 27.65 16.73
C ALA A 731 -10.41 28.94 17.43
N ALA A 732 -11.46 28.88 18.27
CA ALA A 732 -11.94 30.02 19.06
C ALA A 732 -10.86 30.53 20.03
N GLY A 733 -10.16 29.63 20.74
CA GLY A 733 -9.05 29.98 21.62
C GLY A 733 -7.85 30.62 20.90
N LEU A 734 -7.72 30.42 19.59
CA LEU A 734 -6.69 31.01 18.75
C LEU A 734 -7.20 32.22 17.92
N GLY A 735 -8.47 32.61 18.04
CA GLY A 735 -9.07 33.69 17.24
C GLY A 735 -9.18 33.36 15.74
N ILE A 736 -9.25 32.08 15.38
CA ILE A 736 -9.30 31.56 14.01
C ILE A 736 -10.76 31.23 13.64
N LYS A 737 -11.18 31.63 12.44
CA LYS A 737 -12.50 31.31 11.88
C LYS A 737 -12.41 30.20 10.84
N ASP A 738 -13.55 29.61 10.52
CA ASP A 738 -13.67 28.73 9.36
C ASP A 738 -13.20 29.48 8.10
N GLU A 739 -12.56 28.77 7.18
CA GLU A 739 -11.99 29.36 5.96
C GLU A 739 -10.84 30.36 6.17
N ASP A 740 -10.34 30.61 7.38
CA ASP A 740 -9.12 31.41 7.50
C ASP A 740 -7.91 30.68 6.88
N TRP A 741 -6.95 31.44 6.40
CA TRP A 741 -5.62 30.90 6.08
C TRP A 741 -4.77 30.86 7.34
N VAL A 742 -4.11 29.73 7.58
CA VAL A 742 -3.24 29.54 8.75
C VAL A 742 -1.91 28.90 8.37
N TRP A 743 -0.88 29.23 9.15
CA TRP A 743 0.37 28.49 9.21
C TRP A 743 0.23 27.38 10.23
N VAL A 744 0.39 26.14 9.78
CA VAL A 744 0.64 24.99 10.66
C VAL A 744 2.15 24.80 10.71
N GLU A 745 2.73 24.84 11.90
CA GLU A 745 4.18 24.81 12.10
C GLU A 745 4.58 23.65 13.03
N SER A 746 5.63 22.93 12.69
CA SER A 746 6.30 21.93 13.53
C SER A 746 7.76 22.33 13.78
N ALA A 747 8.51 21.53 14.53
CA ALA A 747 9.95 21.70 14.68
C ALA A 747 10.73 21.62 13.36
N LYS A 748 10.17 20.96 12.35
CA LYS A 748 10.79 20.80 11.03
C LYS A 748 10.52 21.96 10.08
N GLY A 749 9.28 22.44 10.04
CA GLY A 749 8.85 23.37 9.00
C GLY A 749 7.44 23.88 9.19
N ARG A 750 6.95 24.62 8.20
CA ARG A 750 5.60 25.18 8.21
C ARG A 750 4.91 25.06 6.86
N VAL A 751 3.59 24.90 6.88
CA VAL A 751 2.74 24.83 5.68
C VAL A 751 1.57 25.78 5.83
N LYS A 752 1.17 26.42 4.72
CA LYS A 752 -0.01 27.29 4.66
C LYS A 752 -1.22 26.49 4.20
N LEU A 753 -2.28 26.47 5.00
CA LEU A 753 -3.48 25.67 4.74
C LEU A 753 -4.75 26.46 5.03
N ARG A 754 -5.83 26.08 4.36
CA ARG A 754 -7.18 26.61 4.61
C ARG A 754 -7.78 25.91 5.83
N VAL A 755 -8.38 26.66 6.74
CA VAL A 755 -9.03 26.10 7.92
C VAL A 755 -10.39 25.51 7.53
N LYS A 756 -10.66 24.32 8.05
CA LYS A 756 -11.99 23.72 8.11
C LYS A 756 -12.34 23.39 9.55
N LEU A 757 -13.36 24.03 10.11
CA LEU A 757 -13.81 23.72 11.45
C LEU A 757 -14.43 22.32 11.49
N TYR A 758 -13.94 21.48 12.41
CA TYR A 758 -14.36 20.10 12.52
C TYR A 758 -14.60 19.72 13.98
N GLN A 759 -15.88 19.62 14.37
CA GLN A 759 -16.25 19.36 15.76
C GLN A 759 -16.05 17.90 16.22
N TRP A 760 -15.90 16.96 15.28
CA TRP A 760 -15.82 15.54 15.60
C TRP A 760 -14.37 15.05 15.74
N THR A 761 -13.62 15.77 16.56
CA THR A 761 -12.23 15.46 16.93
C THR A 761 -11.92 15.97 18.34
N ARG A 762 -10.78 15.57 18.89
CA ARG A 762 -10.27 16.07 20.18
C ARG A 762 -9.69 17.50 20.00
N PRO A 763 -9.91 18.43 20.94
CA PRO A 763 -9.40 19.80 20.85
C PRO A 763 -7.88 19.91 20.64
N GLU A 764 -7.11 18.97 21.20
CA GLU A 764 -5.66 18.92 21.14
C GLU A 764 -5.10 18.27 19.86
N VAL A 765 -5.96 17.90 18.89
CA VAL A 765 -5.55 17.23 17.65
C VAL A 765 -6.02 18.03 16.44
N VAL A 766 -5.15 18.11 15.43
CA VAL A 766 -5.45 18.71 14.13
C VAL A 766 -5.24 17.68 13.03
N HIS A 767 -6.05 17.77 11.96
CA HIS A 767 -5.99 16.78 10.89
C HIS A 767 -5.65 17.39 9.55
N ILE A 768 -4.74 16.75 8.82
CA ILE A 768 -4.39 17.15 7.46
C ILE A 768 -4.47 15.90 6.57
N PRO A 769 -5.28 15.91 5.49
CA PRO A 769 -5.28 14.82 4.52
C PRO A 769 -3.95 14.76 3.76
N LEU A 770 -3.40 13.55 3.62
CA LEU A 770 -2.36 13.27 2.64
C LEU A 770 -2.95 13.47 1.24
N PHE A 771 -2.33 14.35 0.45
CA PHE A 771 -2.78 14.71 -0.91
C PHE A 771 -4.20 15.31 -0.97
N GLY A 772 -4.61 16.10 0.03
CA GLY A 772 -5.96 16.70 0.09
C GLY A 772 -6.37 17.45 -1.18
N GLY A 773 -5.44 18.24 -1.73
CA GLY A 773 -5.61 19.00 -2.97
C GLY A 773 -4.29 19.58 -3.46
N GLU A 774 -4.38 20.59 -4.31
CA GLU A 774 -3.32 21.53 -4.64
C GLU A 774 -2.84 22.27 -3.38
N GLY A 775 -1.52 22.40 -3.24
CA GLY A 775 -0.90 23.03 -2.07
C GLY A 775 0.16 22.14 -1.40
N PRO A 776 0.61 22.53 -0.20
CA PRO A 776 1.72 21.88 0.49
C PRO A 776 1.36 20.45 0.93
N ASN A 777 2.39 19.63 1.15
CA ASN A 777 2.22 18.26 1.62
C ASN A 777 2.40 18.25 3.15
N PRO A 778 1.53 17.60 3.95
CA PRO A 778 1.76 17.46 5.40
C PRO A 778 3.07 16.77 5.76
N ASN A 779 3.69 16.00 4.84
CA ASN A 779 5.04 15.47 5.01
C ASN A 779 6.07 16.56 5.33
N ASP A 780 5.83 17.82 4.95
CA ASP A 780 6.74 18.94 5.18
C ASP A 780 6.79 19.34 6.67
N LEU A 781 5.81 18.89 7.46
CA LEU A 781 5.76 19.05 8.91
C LEU A 781 6.39 17.88 9.66
N ILE A 782 6.47 16.70 9.04
CA ILE A 782 6.82 15.45 9.73
C ILE A 782 8.34 15.28 9.78
N ALA A 783 8.88 15.11 10.98
CA ALA A 783 10.30 14.82 11.20
C ALA A 783 10.73 13.50 10.55
N ASN A 784 12.00 13.39 10.16
CA ASN A 784 12.54 12.17 9.55
C ASN A 784 12.96 11.16 10.62
N GLU A 785 12.01 10.75 11.45
CA GLU A 785 12.20 9.77 12.52
C GLU A 785 11.72 8.40 12.04
N THR A 786 12.40 7.33 12.45
CA THR A 786 12.16 5.97 11.94
C THR A 786 11.90 5.00 13.08
N ASP A 787 10.85 4.19 12.96
CA ASP A 787 10.62 3.04 13.86
C ASP A 787 11.59 1.89 13.51
N ILE A 788 12.28 1.34 14.53
CA ILE A 788 13.33 0.33 14.34
C ILE A 788 12.82 -1.04 13.88
N PHE A 789 11.50 -1.28 13.91
CA PHE A 789 10.88 -2.53 13.47
C PHE A 789 10.23 -2.42 12.09
N ARG A 790 9.90 -1.21 11.67
CA ARG A 790 9.30 -0.93 10.36
C ARG A 790 10.29 -0.41 9.36
N GLY A 791 11.27 0.37 9.80
CA GLY A 791 12.13 1.13 8.92
C GLY A 791 11.49 2.33 8.25
N PHE A 792 10.25 2.69 8.64
CA PHE A 792 9.49 3.79 8.06
C PHE A 792 9.27 4.96 9.01
N GLY A 793 8.98 6.11 8.41
CA GLY A 793 8.74 7.39 9.07
C GLY A 793 7.62 7.35 10.13
N LEU A 794 7.84 8.02 11.26
CA LEU A 794 6.80 8.27 12.29
C LEU A 794 5.83 9.37 11.81
N LEU A 795 4.67 8.98 11.28
CA LEU A 795 3.77 9.93 10.60
C LEU A 795 2.79 10.68 11.54
N ASN A 796 2.44 10.11 12.70
CA ASN A 796 1.34 10.61 13.55
C ASN A 796 1.80 10.93 15.00
N THR A 797 3.09 11.22 15.19
CA THR A 797 3.68 11.68 16.45
C THR A 797 4.04 13.17 16.43
N THR A 798 3.94 13.82 15.28
CA THR A 798 4.40 15.20 15.08
C THR A 798 3.56 16.17 15.91
N GLN A 799 4.24 16.99 16.72
CA GLN A 799 3.63 18.10 17.42
C GLN A 799 3.67 19.37 16.56
N VAL A 800 2.60 20.15 16.61
CA VAL A 800 2.41 21.35 15.80
C VAL A 800 1.79 22.49 16.60
N ARG A 801 1.92 23.70 16.06
CA ARG A 801 1.19 24.89 16.47
C ARG A 801 0.50 25.53 15.27
N ILE A 802 -0.54 26.30 15.52
CA ILE A 802 -1.29 27.02 14.48
C ILE A 802 -1.22 28.51 14.75
N ARG A 803 -0.96 29.28 13.69
CA ARG A 803 -0.96 30.75 13.68
C ARG A 803 -1.74 31.26 12.48
N ARG A 804 -2.38 32.42 12.61
CA ARG A 804 -3.03 33.08 11.47
C ARG A 804 -1.97 33.47 10.42
N ALA A 805 -2.29 33.27 9.14
CA ALA A 805 -1.34 33.44 8.04
C ALA A 805 -1.30 34.83 7.41
#